data_AF-A0A6P4J1P7-F1
#
_entry.id   AF-A0A6P4J1P7-F1
#
_cell.length_a   1.000
_cell.length_b   1.000
_cell.length_c   1.000
_cell.angle_alpha   90.00
_cell.angle_beta   90.00
_cell.angle_gamma   90.00
#
_symmetry.space_group_name_H-M   'P 1'
#
loop_
_entity.id
_entity.type
_entity.pdbx_description
1 polymer ?
#
loop_
_entity_poly.entity_id
_entity_poly.type
_entity_poly.pdbx_seq_one_letter_code
_entity_poly.pdbx_strand_id
1 'polypeptide(L)'
;MSGSHKMWCCQVFILVLFAHTILAELHVSAASAGISFDGPSPAQSPDALAPTAKPRRRMYAMCPPQFQRVGTDCYSLVEQRSSWLEAHFFCKDKNANLTEPGKHADRKLRQFLQKQDALSGERDPIWLGATYDHHNNKWQWSMSGRNLSFNAFSQKDPTNPQDNNCAIYDPSLKYRWSARPCSDKLRFICQHKMPKVSGPNRYKIYNRWNATYPNEQANEVVLEIIDPHDNDRRYHRRVKAEGSDEEMIIPARRRNNNNRRNKQQRNPQRNRQNQNQHPNDVNYQPAQQRKRPRPSTVAPPVASSAANPSNDVLSPAPTPQQMTQYDRKLQRQRERERRRQQRKRERQALVRQQRREKQRRQREEQQRLQREEQQRLQREEQQRMLREEQQRRQAEQLAQDAPKSQEVDELRQRSSEDKGNTKEEQEKKLKEEKEKRRQEEQHQEEEARKQQHHQQHLKEQEQQLRELKAKQQRDQQDRDYQQQLRNRELEVLKQHQAEAERQRAADEEAEKLRQERIQKQRELEAKERQKLEEERRKQREEQEAQDRLNDAKRQAEEQRQREEYEKHRQQAKTDRERQLAEAREAKRREELELQETLERQEKERQEQIRREQEEEEKRQELKRLEETRIFEEKELKRLHEENQKREELQRQREREIAQREALEKKLAEEEARLAKEVSAEEREVKRRLEEDIRHAEDARLAKEALERAAEEAKAAEQKRRLETAKKLADEEVQAKLEKKRQDYANRISALSPEDQKKFIEMRKRRKQLKEQKERENREKKLKRIQHAMRLNDDE
;
A
#
# COMPACT_ATOMS: atom_id res chain seq x y z
N MET A 1 -25.84 4.84 81.54
CA MET A 1 -26.07 3.43 81.17
C MET A 1 -26.72 3.41 79.80
N SER A 2 -26.02 2.77 78.86
CA SER A 2 -26.44 2.14 77.60
C SER A 2 -27.57 2.73 76.73
N GLY A 3 -27.22 2.93 75.45
CA GLY A 3 -27.94 2.21 74.38
C GLY A 3 -28.48 3.01 73.20
N SER A 4 -27.69 3.04 72.12
CA SER A 4 -28.06 2.62 70.75
C SER A 4 -29.21 3.25 69.94
N HIS A 5 -28.77 3.82 68.81
CA HIS A 5 -29.16 3.55 67.41
C HIS A 5 -30.41 4.17 66.74
N LYS A 6 -30.07 4.92 65.67
CA LYS A 6 -30.69 5.00 64.33
C LYS A 6 -32.14 5.49 64.22
N MET A 7 -32.30 6.71 63.71
CA MET A 7 -33.08 6.93 62.49
C MET A 7 -32.82 8.33 61.92
N TRP A 8 -32.52 8.39 60.63
CA TRP A 8 -32.34 9.61 59.85
C TRP A 8 -33.60 10.51 59.91
N CYS A 9 -33.43 11.72 60.43
CA CYS A 9 -34.30 12.88 60.21
C CYS A 9 -33.87 13.57 58.89
N CYS A 10 -34.79 13.94 57.98
CA CYS A 10 -35.71 15.09 58.08
C CYS A 10 -34.90 16.41 58.20
N GLN A 11 -35.16 17.52 57.51
CA GLN A 11 -36.37 18.14 56.97
C GLN A 11 -35.84 19.45 56.27
N VAL A 12 -36.28 19.88 55.08
CA VAL A 12 -37.52 20.62 54.76
C VAL A 12 -37.49 22.14 55.11
N PHE A 13 -37.95 22.96 54.14
CA PHE A 13 -38.49 24.35 54.22
C PHE A 13 -37.46 25.51 54.46
N ILE A 14 -37.56 26.75 53.94
CA ILE A 14 -38.57 27.53 53.18
C ILE A 14 -37.93 28.87 52.70
N LEU A 15 -38.34 29.38 51.53
CA LEU A 15 -38.43 30.78 51.02
C LEU A 15 -37.26 31.79 51.16
N VAL A 16 -36.89 32.46 50.04
CA VAL A 16 -37.09 33.92 49.80
C VAL A 16 -36.66 34.30 48.36
N LEU A 17 -37.62 34.93 47.69
CA LEU A 17 -37.66 35.84 46.54
C LEU A 17 -36.39 36.51 45.93
N PHE A 18 -36.53 36.78 44.63
CA PHE A 18 -35.96 37.85 43.77
C PHE A 18 -34.48 37.78 43.31
N ALA A 19 -34.36 37.33 42.04
CA ALA A 19 -33.77 38.06 40.91
C ALA A 19 -32.24 38.13 40.67
N HIS A 20 -31.94 38.02 39.36
CA HIS A 20 -30.71 38.32 38.58
C HIS A 20 -29.69 37.17 38.44
N THR A 21 -29.73 36.38 37.35
CA THR A 21 -29.20 36.60 35.96
C THR A 21 -27.89 35.82 35.77
N ILE A 22 -27.48 35.14 34.68
CA ILE A 22 -27.91 34.81 33.31
C ILE A 22 -26.81 33.79 32.83
N LEU A 23 -27.08 32.61 32.24
CA LEU A 23 -27.03 32.23 30.81
C LEU A 23 -27.21 30.69 30.79
N ALA A 24 -28.32 30.14 30.28
CA ALA A 24 -28.60 29.76 28.88
C ALA A 24 -28.17 28.31 28.52
N GLU A 25 -29.17 27.41 28.55
CA GLU A 25 -29.21 26.13 27.83
C GLU A 25 -30.06 26.28 26.54
N LEU A 26 -29.57 25.62 25.49
CA LEU A 26 -30.27 24.78 24.49
C LEU A 26 -31.77 25.03 24.15
N HIS A 27 -32.08 25.03 22.85
CA HIS A 27 -32.78 23.95 22.11
C HIS A 27 -33.06 24.44 20.66
N VAL A 28 -32.50 23.80 19.61
CA VAL A 28 -33.04 22.71 18.76
C VAL A 28 -33.89 23.18 17.55
N SER A 29 -33.49 22.66 16.36
CA SER A 29 -34.22 22.41 15.09
C SER A 29 -34.05 23.34 13.85
N ALA A 30 -33.29 22.79 12.89
CA ALA A 30 -33.38 22.69 11.42
C ALA A 30 -34.28 23.64 10.56
N ALA A 31 -33.73 24.19 9.46
CA ALA A 31 -33.96 23.75 8.06
C ALA A 31 -33.44 24.75 6.99
N SER A 32 -33.05 24.17 5.84
CA SER A 32 -32.98 24.69 4.45
C SER A 32 -31.97 25.78 4.03
N ALA A 33 -30.99 25.35 3.22
CA ALA A 33 -30.33 26.18 2.21
C ALA A 33 -30.64 25.60 0.83
N GLY A 34 -31.37 26.35 0.01
CA GLY A 34 -31.57 26.10 -1.41
C GLY A 34 -30.70 27.07 -2.22
N ILE A 35 -29.92 26.52 -3.14
CA ILE A 35 -29.09 27.25 -4.10
C ILE A 35 -29.92 27.47 -5.37
N SER A 36 -29.82 28.66 -5.95
CA SER A 36 -30.05 28.86 -7.38
C SER A 36 -29.03 29.84 -7.97
N PHE A 37 -28.80 29.64 -9.25
CA PHE A 37 -27.64 29.93 -10.07
C PHE A 37 -28.04 30.96 -11.14
N ASP A 38 -27.20 31.97 -11.44
CA ASP A 38 -26.86 32.37 -12.82
C ASP A 38 -25.88 33.57 -12.87
N GLY A 39 -24.95 33.51 -13.83
CA GLY A 39 -23.80 34.42 -14.01
C GLY A 39 -24.12 35.78 -14.66
N PRO A 40 -23.09 36.57 -15.05
CA PRO A 40 -22.33 36.25 -16.28
C PRO A 40 -20.81 36.57 -16.26
N SER A 41 -20.10 36.00 -17.25
CA SER A 41 -18.69 36.21 -17.66
C SER A 41 -18.57 37.42 -18.63
N PRO A 42 -17.42 37.77 -19.25
CA PRO A 42 -15.99 37.76 -18.88
C PRO A 42 -15.27 39.11 -19.22
N ALA A 43 -14.10 39.43 -18.63
CA ALA A 43 -13.02 40.17 -19.32
C ALA A 43 -11.69 40.25 -18.51
N GLN A 44 -10.63 39.70 -19.12
CA GLN A 44 -9.27 40.24 -19.29
C GLN A 44 -8.31 40.41 -18.07
N SER A 45 -7.24 39.58 -18.13
CA SER A 45 -5.89 39.61 -17.50
C SER A 45 -5.14 40.95 -17.60
N PRO A 46 -4.03 41.23 -16.86
CA PRO A 46 -2.93 40.34 -16.40
C PRO A 46 -2.48 40.55 -14.93
N ASP A 47 -1.94 39.57 -14.22
CA ASP A 47 -0.49 39.34 -14.18
C ASP A 47 -0.15 37.94 -13.69
N ALA A 48 0.80 37.33 -14.38
CA ALA A 48 1.38 36.02 -14.07
C ALA A 48 2.51 36.16 -13.04
N LEU A 49 2.43 35.39 -11.94
CA LEU A 49 3.63 34.96 -11.21
C LEU A 49 3.52 33.50 -10.74
N ALA A 50 4.36 32.70 -11.41
CA ALA A 50 5.03 31.46 -11.01
C ALA A 50 4.28 30.09 -10.94
N PRO A 51 4.84 29.05 -11.60
CA PRO A 51 4.33 27.68 -11.56
C PRO A 51 4.64 27.01 -10.21
N THR A 52 3.74 26.14 -9.76
CA THR A 52 3.90 25.28 -8.59
C THR A 52 5.19 24.46 -8.70
N ALA A 53 6.19 24.79 -7.87
CA ALA A 53 7.44 24.05 -7.81
C ALA A 53 7.17 22.61 -7.33
N LYS A 54 7.62 21.62 -8.11
CA LYS A 54 7.62 20.20 -7.72
C LYS A 54 8.26 20.06 -6.32
N PRO A 55 7.76 19.19 -5.43
CA PRO A 55 8.33 19.02 -4.10
C PRO A 55 9.79 18.57 -4.23
N ARG A 56 10.72 19.43 -3.79
CA ARG A 56 12.16 19.16 -3.80
C ARG A 56 12.45 17.89 -3.00
N ARG A 57 13.24 16.98 -3.58
CA ARG A 57 13.59 15.72 -2.91
C ARG A 57 14.47 16.02 -1.70
N ARG A 58 13.99 15.70 -0.50
CA ARG A 58 14.71 15.89 0.78
C ARG A 58 15.46 14.62 1.20
N MET A 59 16.63 14.80 1.80
CA MET A 59 17.42 13.78 2.47
C MET A 59 17.74 14.23 3.91
N TYR A 60 18.08 13.30 4.78
CA TYR A 60 18.42 13.57 6.18
C TYR A 60 19.87 13.15 6.42
N ALA A 61 20.70 14.10 6.81
CA ALA A 61 22.03 13.85 7.37
C ALA A 61 21.89 13.70 8.88
N MET A 62 22.35 12.58 9.42
CA MET A 62 22.19 12.26 10.84
C MET A 62 23.54 12.17 11.53
N CYS A 63 23.70 12.82 12.68
CA CYS A 63 24.82 12.62 13.59
C CYS A 63 24.34 11.92 14.87
N PRO A 64 25.14 11.02 15.46
CA PRO A 64 24.80 10.46 16.76
C PRO A 64 24.61 11.58 17.81
N PRO A 65 23.86 11.31 18.89
CA PRO A 65 23.76 12.24 20.01
C PRO A 65 25.14 12.65 20.54
N GLN A 66 25.29 13.91 20.95
CA GLN A 66 26.58 14.50 21.37
C GLN A 66 27.65 14.61 20.27
N PHE A 67 27.31 14.36 19.00
CA PHE A 67 28.20 14.64 17.85
C PHE A 67 27.72 15.89 17.10
N GLN A 68 28.66 16.77 16.80
CA GLN A 68 28.46 17.98 16.01
C GLN A 68 28.86 17.73 14.55
N ARG A 69 28.10 18.31 13.60
CA ARG A 69 28.40 18.20 12.17
C ARG A 69 29.55 19.13 11.81
N VAL A 70 30.62 18.59 11.23
CA VAL A 70 31.68 19.39 10.60
C VAL A 70 31.88 18.90 9.18
N GLY A 71 31.35 19.66 8.21
CA GLY A 71 31.33 19.26 6.80
C GLY A 71 30.46 18.02 6.56
N THR A 72 31.06 16.93 6.09
CA THR A 72 30.35 15.69 5.70
C THR A 72 30.40 14.57 6.74
N ASP A 73 31.07 14.82 7.88
CA ASP A 73 31.29 13.87 8.97
C ASP A 73 30.82 14.49 10.30
N CYS A 74 30.62 13.64 11.30
CA CYS A 74 30.18 14.02 12.64
C CYS A 74 31.35 13.86 13.61
N TYR A 75 31.54 14.82 14.51
CA TYR A 75 32.64 14.82 15.47
C TYR A 75 32.13 15.09 16.88
N SER A 76 32.70 14.41 17.87
CA SER A 76 32.42 14.65 19.29
C SER A 76 33.76 14.90 19.99
N LEU A 77 33.92 16.11 20.52
CA LEU A 77 35.07 16.46 21.34
C LEU A 77 34.80 15.97 22.76
N VAL A 78 35.66 15.10 23.27
CA VAL A 78 35.55 14.52 24.61
C VAL A 78 36.55 15.22 25.51
N GLU A 79 36.03 15.85 26.57
CA GLU A 79 36.82 16.62 27.52
C GLU A 79 37.61 15.74 28.50
N GLN A 80 37.21 14.48 28.66
CA GLN A 80 37.94 13.51 29.47
C GLN A 80 39.37 13.31 28.92
N ARG A 81 40.36 13.42 29.81
CA ARG A 81 41.78 13.19 29.48
C ARG A 81 42.09 11.71 29.61
N SER A 82 42.56 11.11 28.52
CA SER A 82 42.83 9.66 28.44
C SER A 82 44.09 9.39 27.63
N SER A 83 44.69 8.22 27.85
CA SER A 83 45.75 7.72 26.95
C SER A 83 45.18 7.50 25.55
N TRP A 84 46.04 7.46 24.53
CA TRP A 84 45.59 7.28 23.16
C TRP A 84 44.79 5.97 22.97
N LEU A 85 45.23 4.89 23.64
CA LEU A 85 44.57 3.59 23.55
C LEU A 85 43.18 3.59 24.20
N GLU A 86 43.06 4.21 25.37
CA GLU A 86 41.76 4.39 26.05
C GLU A 86 40.82 5.27 25.21
N ALA A 87 41.33 6.38 24.66
CA ALA A 87 40.57 7.24 23.76
C ALA A 87 40.07 6.48 22.52
N HIS A 88 40.91 5.60 21.95
CA HIS A 88 40.51 4.73 20.85
C HIS A 88 39.32 3.85 21.25
N PHE A 89 39.41 3.12 22.36
CA PHE A 89 38.33 2.24 22.82
C PHE A 89 37.07 3.01 23.22
N PHE A 90 37.21 4.18 23.83
CA PHE A 90 36.06 5.03 24.15
C PHE A 90 35.27 5.40 22.90
N CYS A 91 35.96 5.86 21.84
CA CYS A 91 35.27 6.17 20.59
C CYS A 91 34.60 4.91 20.01
N LYS A 92 35.27 3.75 20.10
CA LYS A 92 34.74 2.46 19.63
C LYS A 92 33.46 2.04 20.31
N ASP A 93 33.38 2.18 21.63
CA ASP A 93 32.19 1.85 22.41
C ASP A 93 31.01 2.74 22.01
N LYS A 94 31.29 3.98 21.61
CA LYS A 94 30.32 4.92 21.04
C LYS A 94 29.97 4.66 19.57
N ASN A 95 30.34 3.50 19.01
CA ASN A 95 30.25 3.16 17.58
C ASN A 95 30.90 4.20 16.65
N ALA A 96 31.83 4.97 17.19
CA ALA A 96 32.62 5.96 16.50
C ALA A 96 34.09 5.54 16.51
N ASN A 97 34.96 6.36 15.94
CA ASN A 97 36.38 6.06 15.82
C ASN A 97 37.18 7.27 16.25
N LEU A 98 38.41 7.06 16.71
CA LEU A 98 39.31 8.19 16.91
C LEU A 98 39.53 8.90 15.57
N THR A 99 39.57 10.22 15.59
CA THR A 99 39.39 11.02 14.37
C THR A 99 40.48 10.78 13.32
N GLU A 100 40.05 10.38 12.12
CA GLU A 100 40.85 10.22 10.89
C GLU A 100 40.38 11.25 9.85
N PRO A 101 40.77 12.54 9.99
CA PRO A 101 40.29 13.59 9.11
C PRO A 101 40.90 13.44 7.71
N GLY A 102 40.03 13.37 6.69
CA GLY A 102 40.48 13.46 5.30
C GLY A 102 40.96 14.88 4.95
N LYS A 103 41.68 15.03 3.83
CA LYS A 103 42.30 16.31 3.39
C LYS A 103 41.37 17.53 3.47
N HIS A 104 40.12 17.42 3.02
CA HIS A 104 39.16 18.52 3.06
C HIS A 104 38.45 18.69 4.42
N ALA A 105 38.35 17.61 5.19
CA ALA A 105 37.74 17.62 6.52
C ALA A 105 38.68 18.20 7.58
N ASP A 106 39.99 17.94 7.47
CA ASP A 106 41.04 18.47 8.37
C ASP A 106 40.94 19.99 8.53
N ARG A 107 40.95 20.74 7.41
CA ARG A 107 40.89 22.21 7.46
C ARG A 107 39.65 22.73 8.18
N LYS A 108 38.47 22.13 7.92
CA LYS A 108 37.21 22.51 8.58
C LYS A 108 37.23 22.15 10.06
N LEU A 109 37.81 21.01 10.41
CA LEU A 109 37.93 20.55 11.78
C LEU A 109 38.85 21.45 12.61
N ARG A 110 39.99 21.88 12.05
CA ARG A 110 40.89 22.85 12.69
C ARG A 110 40.19 24.18 12.96
N GLN A 111 39.43 24.70 12.01
CA GLN A 111 38.63 25.92 12.20
C GLN A 111 37.55 25.74 13.27
N PHE A 112 36.91 24.57 13.32
CA PHE A 112 35.94 24.23 14.35
C PHE A 112 36.60 24.24 15.74
N LEU A 113 37.74 23.56 15.90
CA LEU A 113 38.47 23.50 17.17
C LEU A 113 38.96 24.89 17.63
N GLN A 114 39.49 25.71 16.72
CA GLN A 114 39.87 27.10 17.05
C GLN A 114 38.71 27.93 17.58
N LYS A 115 37.50 27.73 17.02
CA LYS A 115 36.30 28.41 17.51
C LYS A 115 35.84 27.88 18.87
N GLN A 116 35.91 26.56 19.07
CA GLN A 116 35.54 25.94 20.36
C GLN A 116 36.46 26.43 21.48
N ASP A 117 37.77 26.46 21.27
CA ASP A 117 38.74 26.98 22.24
C ASP A 117 38.56 28.46 22.54
N ALA A 118 38.18 29.26 21.52
CA ALA A 118 37.89 30.67 21.73
C ALA A 118 36.68 30.88 22.66
N LEU A 119 35.78 29.90 22.75
CA LEU A 119 34.60 29.93 23.62
C LEU A 119 34.89 29.30 25.00
N SER A 120 35.62 28.19 25.06
CA SER A 120 35.89 27.46 26.31
C SER A 120 37.11 27.96 27.07
N GLY A 121 38.06 28.61 26.39
CA GLY A 121 39.35 29.00 26.95
C GLY A 121 40.36 27.85 27.11
N GLU A 122 39.99 26.62 26.78
CA GLU A 122 40.82 25.42 26.96
C GLU A 122 41.70 25.18 25.72
N ARG A 123 43.02 25.18 25.86
CA ARG A 123 44.00 25.05 24.77
C ARG A 123 44.88 23.80 24.90
N ASP A 124 44.27 22.69 25.28
CA ASP A 124 44.97 21.42 25.43
C ASP A 124 45.10 20.68 24.09
N PRO A 125 46.21 19.95 23.86
CA PRO A 125 46.34 19.07 22.69
C PRO A 125 45.26 17.98 22.64
N ILE A 126 44.87 17.58 21.43
CA ILE A 126 43.76 16.64 21.19
C ILE A 126 44.23 15.42 20.41
N TRP A 127 43.94 14.21 20.89
CA TRP A 127 44.30 12.97 20.21
C TRP A 127 43.60 12.78 18.85
N LEU A 128 44.37 12.27 17.88
CA LEU A 128 43.93 11.83 16.55
C LEU A 128 44.10 10.32 16.36
N GLY A 129 43.37 9.75 15.41
CA GLY A 129 43.35 8.32 15.10
C GLY A 129 44.59 7.76 14.41
N ALA A 130 45.70 8.51 14.31
CA ALA A 130 46.93 8.06 13.66
C ALA A 130 48.00 7.66 14.69
N THR A 131 48.70 6.57 14.36
CA THR A 131 49.84 6.06 15.13
C THR A 131 51.03 5.85 14.22
N TYR A 132 52.23 5.90 14.78
CA TYR A 132 53.43 5.57 14.05
C TYR A 132 53.66 4.06 14.06
N ASP A 133 53.71 3.44 12.88
CA ASP A 133 54.10 2.04 12.71
C ASP A 133 55.62 1.94 12.58
N HIS A 134 56.25 1.54 13.68
CA HIS A 134 57.70 1.34 13.77
C HIS A 134 58.21 0.23 12.84
N HIS A 135 57.39 -0.79 12.54
CA HIS A 135 57.83 -1.89 11.67
C HIS A 135 57.98 -1.44 10.21
N ASN A 136 57.10 -0.56 9.74
CA ASN A 136 57.08 -0.08 8.37
C ASN A 136 57.66 1.34 8.20
N ASN A 137 58.15 1.94 9.29
CA ASN A 137 58.64 3.33 9.37
C ASN A 137 57.66 4.35 8.77
N LYS A 138 56.36 4.16 9.03
CA LYS A 138 55.28 4.96 8.41
C LYS A 138 54.19 5.27 9.42
N TRP A 139 53.64 6.47 9.29
CA TRP A 139 52.40 6.81 9.98
C TRP A 139 51.22 6.08 9.33
N GLN A 140 50.37 5.49 10.16
CA GLN A 140 49.15 4.83 9.71
C GLN A 140 47.93 5.24 10.53
N TRP A 141 46.79 5.21 9.87
CA TRP A 141 45.49 5.36 10.51
C TRP A 141 45.13 4.06 11.24
N SER A 142 44.87 4.14 12.54
CA SER A 142 44.65 2.98 13.42
C SER A 142 43.52 2.07 12.96
N MET A 143 42.52 2.61 12.27
CA MET A 143 41.35 1.84 11.88
C MET A 143 41.30 1.41 10.43
N SER A 144 41.62 2.35 9.54
CA SER A 144 41.64 2.03 8.12
C SER A 144 42.91 1.24 7.75
N GLY A 145 43.93 1.23 8.61
CA GLY A 145 45.25 0.65 8.34
C GLY A 145 45.94 1.32 7.16
N ARG A 146 45.45 2.50 6.77
CA ARG A 146 45.96 3.23 5.60
C ARG A 146 47.14 4.07 6.03
N ASN A 147 48.22 3.97 5.27
CA ASN A 147 49.35 4.87 5.41
C ASN A 147 48.87 6.32 5.24
N LEU A 148 49.35 7.21 6.10
CA LEU A 148 49.11 8.64 5.97
C LEU A 148 49.81 9.10 4.69
N SER A 149 49.02 9.45 3.67
CA SER A 149 49.51 9.95 2.38
C SER A 149 49.74 11.46 2.36
N PHE A 150 49.55 12.15 3.50
CA PHE A 150 49.50 13.60 3.59
C PHE A 150 50.61 14.14 4.51
N ASN A 151 51.42 15.07 4.00
CA ASN A 151 52.43 15.83 4.76
C ASN A 151 51.76 16.88 5.68
N ALA A 152 50.91 16.46 6.63
CA ALA A 152 50.21 17.36 7.56
C ALA A 152 51.03 17.81 8.76
N PHE A 153 52.07 17.07 9.12
CA PHE A 153 52.87 17.34 10.30
C PHE A 153 53.61 18.67 10.13
N SER A 154 53.34 19.65 11.00
CA SER A 154 53.89 21.01 10.90
C SER A 154 55.38 21.09 11.14
N GLN A 155 55.90 20.22 12.00
CA GLN A 155 57.32 20.02 12.26
C GLN A 155 57.49 18.53 12.55
N LYS A 156 58.39 17.87 11.80
CA LYS A 156 59.01 16.65 12.30
C LYS A 156 60.00 17.14 13.34
N ASP A 157 59.79 16.86 14.61
CA ASP A 157 60.89 17.02 15.55
C ASP A 157 61.97 16.01 15.14
N PRO A 158 63.15 16.43 14.65
CA PRO A 158 64.15 15.53 14.12
C PRO A 158 64.91 14.79 15.23
N THR A 159 64.64 15.10 16.51
CA THR A 159 65.62 14.87 17.58
C THR A 159 65.35 13.67 18.48
N ASN A 160 64.26 12.92 18.35
CA ASN A 160 64.13 11.62 19.03
C ASN A 160 63.02 10.72 18.45
N PRO A 161 63.33 9.78 17.53
CA PRO A 161 62.41 8.72 17.13
C PRO A 161 62.41 7.59 18.18
N GLN A 162 62.12 7.91 19.45
CA GLN A 162 62.02 6.91 20.51
C GLN A 162 60.58 6.87 21.07
N ASP A 163 60.05 5.64 21.06
CA ASP A 163 58.84 5.09 21.66
C ASP A 163 57.46 5.68 21.29
N ASN A 164 56.63 4.79 20.70
CA ASN A 164 55.17 4.86 20.57
C ASN A 164 54.58 6.28 20.45
N ASN A 165 54.81 6.92 19.30
CA ASN A 165 54.23 8.22 19.00
C ASN A 165 52.82 8.11 18.39
N CYS A 166 51.92 8.91 18.94
CA CYS A 166 50.54 9.06 18.49
C CYS A 166 50.31 10.49 18.00
N ALA A 167 49.45 10.65 16.99
CA ALA A 167 49.20 11.94 16.37
C ALA A 167 48.25 12.79 17.23
N ILE A 168 48.54 14.08 17.32
CA ILE A 168 47.70 15.07 18.01
C ILE A 168 47.40 16.25 17.10
N TYR A 169 46.34 16.94 17.47
CA TYR A 169 46.04 18.30 17.09
C TYR A 169 46.63 19.25 18.13
N ASP A 170 47.57 20.10 17.72
CA ASP A 170 48.30 21.00 18.63
C ASP A 170 47.78 22.45 18.54
N PRO A 171 47.13 22.98 19.60
CA PRO A 171 46.64 24.35 19.65
C PRO A 171 47.71 25.40 19.36
N SER A 172 48.95 25.19 19.81
CA SER A 172 50.08 26.12 19.59
C SER A 172 50.44 26.25 18.11
N LEU A 173 50.21 25.19 17.33
CA LEU A 173 50.46 25.14 15.89
C LEU A 173 49.20 25.42 15.07
N LYS A 174 48.25 26.19 15.63
CA LYS A 174 46.93 26.45 15.03
C LYS A 174 46.21 25.16 14.66
N TYR A 175 46.28 24.17 15.56
CA TYR A 175 45.73 22.84 15.37
C TYR A 175 46.31 22.08 14.19
N ARG A 176 47.57 22.31 13.81
CA ARG A 176 48.25 21.39 12.87
C ARG A 176 48.66 20.10 13.57
N TRP A 177 48.97 19.07 12.79
CA TRP A 177 49.29 17.76 13.35
C TRP A 177 50.70 17.79 13.96
N SER A 178 50.81 17.25 15.16
CA SER A 178 52.06 17.02 15.86
C SER A 178 52.08 15.59 16.41
N ALA A 179 53.18 15.16 17.01
CA ALA A 179 53.34 13.84 17.61
C ALA A 179 53.60 13.97 19.12
N ARG A 180 52.99 13.07 19.91
CA ARG A 180 53.21 12.94 21.35
C ARG A 180 53.29 11.46 21.75
N PRO A 181 53.95 11.13 22.87
CA PRO A 181 53.94 9.78 23.41
C PRO A 181 52.51 9.28 23.67
N CYS A 182 52.14 8.10 23.18
CA CYS A 182 50.77 7.57 23.28
C CYS A 182 50.26 7.39 24.73
N SER A 183 51.15 7.39 25.72
CA SER A 183 50.85 7.33 27.16
C SER A 183 50.35 8.64 27.76
N ASP A 184 50.52 9.78 27.07
CA ASP A 184 50.04 11.07 27.54
C ASP A 184 48.52 11.06 27.73
N LYS A 185 48.03 11.72 28.79
CA LYS A 185 46.59 11.84 29.05
C LYS A 185 46.07 13.15 28.47
N LEU A 186 45.50 13.08 27.28
CA LEU A 186 45.01 14.24 26.52
C LEU A 186 43.51 14.10 26.24
N ARG A 187 42.88 15.24 25.93
CA ARG A 187 41.52 15.26 25.36
C ARG A 187 41.53 14.57 24.01
N PHE A 188 40.39 14.11 23.56
CA PHE A 188 40.33 13.37 22.30
C PHE A 188 39.06 13.65 21.54
N ILE A 189 39.12 13.44 20.22
CA ILE A 189 37.99 13.71 19.34
C ILE A 189 37.59 12.45 18.59
N CYS A 190 36.33 12.06 18.77
CA CYS A 190 35.72 10.95 18.05
C CYS A 190 35.09 11.42 16.75
N GLN A 191 35.23 10.62 15.70
CA GLN A 191 34.62 10.82 14.39
C GLN A 191 33.63 9.69 14.09
N HIS A 192 32.45 10.08 13.64
CA HIS A 192 31.43 9.19 13.11
C HIS A 192 31.07 9.61 11.68
N LYS A 193 30.91 8.63 10.78
CA LYS A 193 30.46 8.92 9.41
C LYS A 193 29.00 9.35 9.42
N MET A 194 28.69 10.49 8.82
CA MET A 194 27.33 11.02 8.78
C MET A 194 26.47 10.23 7.78
N PRO A 195 25.53 9.37 8.23
CA PRO A 195 24.64 8.67 7.34
C PRO A 195 23.69 9.67 6.69
N LYS A 196 23.52 9.53 5.37
CA LYS A 196 22.61 10.35 4.58
C LYS A 196 21.50 9.44 4.09
N VAL A 197 20.28 9.61 4.62
CA VAL A 197 19.15 8.69 4.41
C VAL A 197 17.92 9.43 3.90
N SER A 198 17.03 8.73 3.20
CA SER A 198 15.70 9.27 2.88
C SER A 198 14.80 9.24 4.12
N GLY A 199 13.78 10.10 4.17
CA GLY A 199 12.83 10.17 5.30
C GLY A 199 12.30 8.80 5.76
N PRO A 200 11.78 7.95 4.86
CA PRO A 200 11.28 6.62 5.24
C PRO A 200 12.34 5.67 5.81
N ASN A 201 13.63 5.94 5.64
CA ASN A 201 14.73 5.10 6.15
C ASN A 201 15.35 5.66 7.43
N ARG A 202 14.88 6.80 7.95
CA ARG A 202 15.41 7.46 9.15
C ARG A 202 15.37 6.55 10.38
N TYR A 203 14.27 5.80 10.56
CA TYR A 203 14.09 4.85 11.67
C TYR A 203 15.18 3.76 11.73
N LYS A 204 15.78 3.37 10.59
CA LYS A 204 16.83 2.35 10.57
C LYS A 204 18.11 2.82 11.25
N ILE A 205 18.40 4.12 11.16
CA ILE A 205 19.56 4.72 11.83
C ILE A 205 19.30 4.80 13.33
N TYR A 206 18.10 5.24 13.75
CA TYR A 206 17.70 5.23 15.15
C TYR A 206 17.77 3.85 15.77
N ASN A 207 17.17 2.83 15.16
CA ASN A 207 17.21 1.47 15.68
C ASN A 207 18.63 0.92 15.82
N ARG A 208 19.55 1.33 14.93
CA ARG A 208 20.96 0.94 15.01
C ARG A 208 21.69 1.62 16.17
N TRP A 209 21.40 2.89 16.42
CA TRP A 209 22.04 3.66 17.49
C TRP A 209 21.36 3.51 18.85
N ASN A 210 20.13 2.98 18.92
CA ASN A 210 19.39 2.79 20.17
C ASN A 210 20.11 1.88 21.19
N ALA A 211 20.99 0.98 20.72
CA ALA A 211 21.81 0.16 21.61
C ALA A 211 22.94 0.95 22.30
N THR A 212 23.42 2.02 21.65
CA THR A 212 24.55 2.85 22.09
C THR A 212 24.08 4.13 22.78
N TYR A 213 22.97 4.69 22.30
CA TYR A 213 22.33 5.90 22.81
C TYR A 213 20.83 5.63 23.00
N PRO A 214 20.44 5.00 24.13
CA PRO A 214 19.06 4.65 24.38
C PRO A 214 18.20 5.91 24.53
N ASN A 215 17.07 5.97 23.81
CA ASN A 215 16.08 7.06 23.89
C ASN A 215 16.58 8.47 23.52
N GLU A 216 17.82 8.63 23.03
CA GLU A 216 18.34 9.91 22.58
C GLU A 216 18.09 10.14 21.08
N GLN A 217 17.70 11.37 20.72
CA GLN A 217 17.51 11.73 19.32
C GLN A 217 18.84 12.14 18.67
N ALA A 218 18.99 11.75 17.41
CA ALA A 218 20.11 12.09 16.56
C ALA A 218 20.04 13.56 16.17
N ASN A 219 21.19 14.21 16.13
CA ASN A 219 21.34 15.55 15.59
C ASN A 219 21.16 15.46 14.06
N GLU A 220 19.93 15.71 13.60
CA GLU A 220 19.59 15.64 12.18
C GLU A 220 19.64 17.00 11.51
N VAL A 221 20.04 16.98 10.24
CA VAL A 221 20.03 18.14 9.36
C VAL A 221 19.34 17.72 8.07
N VAL A 222 18.29 18.44 7.70
CA VAL A 222 17.61 18.24 6.43
C VAL A 222 18.49 18.78 5.31
N LEU A 223 18.69 17.95 4.29
CA LEU A 223 19.45 18.24 3.09
C LEU A 223 18.50 18.33 1.90
N GLU A 224 18.40 19.51 1.30
CA GLU A 224 17.71 19.71 0.04
C GLU A 224 18.60 19.30 -1.12
N ILE A 225 18.08 18.47 -2.03
CA ILE A 225 18.78 18.16 -3.29
C ILE A 225 18.58 19.33 -4.24
N ILE A 226 19.69 19.93 -4.68
CA ILE A 226 19.68 20.94 -5.74
C ILE A 226 19.50 20.16 -7.05
N ASP A 227 18.37 20.40 -7.74
CA ASP A 227 18.01 19.64 -8.94
C ASP A 227 19.12 19.69 -10.00
N PRO A 228 19.50 18.54 -10.60
CA PRO A 228 20.46 18.55 -11.71
C PRO A 228 19.83 19.22 -12.93
N HIS A 229 20.56 20.12 -13.60
CA HIS A 229 20.31 20.39 -15.02
C HIS A 229 20.33 19.08 -15.80
N ASP A 230 19.44 18.95 -16.79
CA ASP A 230 19.04 17.70 -17.45
C ASP A 230 20.17 16.84 -18.06
N ASN A 231 21.41 17.34 -18.12
CA ASN A 231 22.53 16.63 -18.75
C ASN A 231 23.68 16.22 -17.82
N ASP A 232 23.63 16.52 -16.52
CA ASP A 232 24.76 16.22 -15.62
C ASP A 232 24.57 14.90 -14.85
N ARG A 233 24.59 13.78 -15.57
CA ARG A 233 24.71 12.42 -14.98
C ARG A 233 26.09 12.16 -14.37
N ARG A 234 26.78 13.18 -13.87
CA ARG A 234 28.15 13.07 -13.34
C ARG A 234 28.16 12.65 -11.86
N TYR A 235 27.64 11.47 -11.58
CA TYR A 235 27.93 10.59 -10.43
C TYR A 235 27.94 11.17 -8.98
N HIS A 236 27.57 12.43 -8.75
CA HIS A 236 27.53 13.06 -7.44
C HIS A 236 26.28 13.95 -7.33
N ARG A 237 25.61 13.93 -6.18
CA ARG A 237 24.45 14.80 -5.90
C ARG A 237 24.92 16.04 -5.16
N ARG A 238 24.56 17.22 -5.66
CA ARG A 238 24.72 18.48 -4.91
C ARG A 238 23.54 18.65 -3.95
N VAL A 239 23.83 18.97 -2.71
CA VAL A 239 22.83 19.16 -1.66
C VAL A 239 23.17 20.40 -0.83
N LYS A 240 22.14 21.04 -0.30
CA LYS A 240 22.24 22.20 0.59
C LYS A 240 21.56 21.85 1.92
N ALA A 241 22.16 22.22 3.05
CA ALA A 241 21.50 22.04 4.34
C ALA A 241 20.40 23.10 4.53
N GLU A 242 19.26 22.71 5.09
CA GLU A 242 18.16 23.63 5.41
C GLU A 242 18.68 24.71 6.38
N GLY A 243 18.56 25.99 6.01
CA GLY A 243 19.07 27.13 6.79
C GLY A 243 20.58 27.44 6.63
N SER A 244 21.31 26.80 5.73
CA SER A 244 22.73 27.11 5.48
C SER A 244 23.05 27.23 3.99
N ASP A 245 23.86 28.22 3.61
CA ASP A 245 24.42 28.39 2.25
C ASP A 245 25.53 27.39 1.90
N GLU A 246 25.83 26.44 2.79
CA GLU A 246 26.85 25.44 2.56
C GLU A 246 26.38 24.35 1.59
N GLU A 247 26.90 24.40 0.35
CA GLU A 247 26.74 23.32 -0.62
C GLU A 247 27.67 22.14 -0.34
N MET A 248 27.14 20.92 -0.47
CA MET A 248 27.88 19.68 -0.30
C MET A 248 27.68 18.75 -1.50
N ILE A 249 28.73 18.01 -1.82
CA ILE A 249 28.72 17.00 -2.89
C ILE A 249 28.65 15.61 -2.23
N ILE A 250 27.56 14.88 -2.45
CA ILE A 250 27.41 13.48 -2.03
C ILE A 250 27.81 12.56 -3.18
N PRO A 251 28.88 11.75 -3.05
CA PRO A 251 29.21 10.73 -4.04
C PRO A 251 28.09 9.69 -4.15
N ALA A 252 27.66 9.36 -5.37
CA ALA A 252 26.73 8.25 -5.57
C ALA A 252 27.42 6.94 -5.19
N ARG A 253 26.76 6.11 -4.37
CA ARG A 253 27.26 4.74 -4.09
C ARG A 253 27.33 3.98 -5.42
N ARG A 254 28.52 3.52 -5.81
CA ARG A 254 28.67 2.57 -6.92
C ARG A 254 27.78 1.35 -6.63
N ARG A 255 26.70 1.20 -7.40
CA ARG A 255 25.87 0.00 -7.38
C ARG A 255 26.76 -1.14 -7.86
N ASN A 256 27.14 -2.05 -6.97
CA ASN A 256 28.03 -3.16 -7.27
C ASN A 256 27.28 -4.13 -8.20
N ASN A 257 27.40 -3.91 -9.52
CA ASN A 257 26.65 -4.62 -10.54
C ASN A 257 27.37 -5.91 -10.93
N ASN A 258 27.60 -6.80 -9.95
CA ASN A 258 28.33 -8.05 -10.16
C ASN A 258 27.45 -9.21 -10.69
N ASN A 259 26.23 -8.96 -11.16
CA ASN A 259 25.30 -10.02 -11.59
C ASN A 259 24.98 -10.05 -13.09
N ARG A 260 25.74 -9.37 -13.96
CA ARG A 260 25.48 -9.42 -15.42
C ARG A 260 26.67 -9.75 -16.33
N ARG A 261 27.84 -10.08 -15.80
CA ARG A 261 29.03 -10.38 -16.64
C ARG A 261 29.85 -11.61 -16.24
N ASN A 262 29.31 -12.52 -15.44
CA ASN A 262 30.04 -13.72 -15.00
C ASN A 262 29.42 -15.02 -15.54
N LYS A 263 29.28 -15.11 -16.87
CA LYS A 263 28.99 -16.39 -17.55
C LYS A 263 30.09 -16.86 -18.49
N GLN A 264 31.20 -16.14 -18.64
CA GLN A 264 32.35 -16.64 -19.38
C GLN A 264 33.64 -16.21 -18.68
N GLN A 265 34.53 -17.19 -18.51
CA GLN A 265 35.88 -17.12 -17.92
C GLN A 265 35.96 -17.21 -16.39
N ARG A 266 35.93 -18.46 -15.93
CA ARG A 266 36.68 -18.92 -14.75
C ARG A 266 38.16 -18.58 -14.96
N ASN A 267 38.74 -17.80 -14.05
CA ASN A 267 40.18 -17.85 -13.76
C ASN A 267 40.41 -17.58 -12.26
N PRO A 268 41.04 -18.49 -11.49
CA PRO A 268 41.08 -18.39 -10.03
C PRO A 268 42.40 -17.77 -9.53
N GLN A 269 42.71 -16.52 -9.87
CA GLN A 269 43.81 -15.81 -9.17
C GLN A 269 43.73 -14.31 -9.39
N ARG A 270 42.99 -13.60 -8.52
CA ARG A 270 43.27 -12.22 -8.10
C ARG A 270 42.29 -11.82 -6.99
N ASN A 271 42.70 -12.10 -5.77
CA ASN A 271 42.01 -11.64 -4.56
C ASN A 271 42.38 -10.16 -4.30
N ARG A 272 41.75 -9.21 -5.02
CA ARG A 272 41.80 -7.80 -4.61
C ARG A 272 40.80 -7.61 -3.46
N GLN A 273 41.33 -7.62 -2.24
CA GLN A 273 40.59 -7.25 -1.05
C GLN A 273 39.98 -5.85 -1.24
N ASN A 274 38.68 -5.73 -0.98
CA ASN A 274 37.95 -4.49 -1.04
C ASN A 274 38.27 -3.65 0.23
N GLN A 275 39.44 -3.01 0.27
CA GLN A 275 40.01 -2.34 1.47
C GLN A 275 39.34 -1.00 1.85
N ASN A 276 38.15 -0.69 1.31
CA ASN A 276 37.57 0.65 1.42
C ASN A 276 36.20 0.73 2.11
N GLN A 277 35.79 -0.27 2.90
CA GLN A 277 34.58 -0.16 3.71
C GLN A 277 34.92 0.06 5.17
N HIS A 278 34.57 1.25 5.66
CA HIS A 278 34.80 1.66 7.02
C HIS A 278 33.68 1.08 7.92
N PRO A 279 33.94 0.69 9.18
CA PRO A 279 32.94 0.04 10.05
C PRO A 279 31.63 0.81 10.23
N ASN A 280 31.67 2.14 10.05
CA ASN A 280 30.52 3.03 10.22
C ASN A 280 29.76 3.31 8.90
N ASP A 281 30.17 2.71 7.78
CA ASP A 281 29.42 2.81 6.52
C ASP A 281 28.09 2.06 6.62
N VAL A 282 27.01 2.63 6.08
CA VAL A 282 25.67 2.01 6.06
C VAL A 282 25.65 0.67 5.31
N ASN A 283 26.69 0.36 4.52
CA ASN A 283 26.85 -0.89 3.79
C ASN A 283 27.92 -1.83 4.38
N TYR A 284 28.48 -1.54 5.55
CA TYR A 284 29.48 -2.40 6.19
C TYR A 284 28.85 -3.76 6.54
N GLN A 285 29.30 -4.81 5.87
CA GLN A 285 29.04 -6.18 6.29
C GLN A 285 30.21 -6.67 7.15
N PRO A 286 29.98 -7.20 8.36
CA PRO A 286 31.05 -7.78 9.15
C PRO A 286 31.68 -8.91 8.33
N ALA A 287 33.00 -8.85 8.12
CA ALA A 287 33.73 -9.98 7.56
C ALA A 287 33.45 -11.19 8.46
N GLN A 288 32.99 -12.30 7.85
CA GLN A 288 32.83 -13.56 8.56
C GLN A 288 34.15 -13.88 9.25
N GLN A 289 34.08 -14.15 10.56
CA GLN A 289 35.20 -14.57 11.39
C GLN A 289 36.07 -15.55 10.61
N ARG A 290 37.27 -15.12 10.22
CA ARG A 290 38.32 -16.01 9.74
C ARG A 290 38.50 -17.06 10.83
N LYS A 291 38.16 -18.30 10.52
CA LYS A 291 38.49 -19.45 11.37
C LYS A 291 39.99 -19.39 11.66
N ARG A 292 40.35 -19.28 12.93
CA ARG A 292 41.74 -19.51 13.36
C ARG A 292 42.10 -20.96 13.00
N PRO A 293 43.32 -21.24 12.49
CA PRO A 293 43.79 -22.61 12.32
C PRO A 293 43.85 -23.31 13.67
N ARG A 294 43.39 -24.56 13.73
CA ARG A 294 43.59 -25.44 14.90
C ARG A 294 45.09 -25.78 14.99
N PRO A 295 45.74 -25.71 16.17
CA PRO A 295 46.99 -26.42 16.35
C PRO A 295 46.71 -27.93 16.32
N SER A 296 47.46 -28.63 15.48
CA SER A 296 47.56 -30.08 15.44
C SER A 296 48.15 -30.54 16.77
N THR A 297 47.43 -31.39 17.50
CA THR A 297 48.02 -32.13 18.62
C THR A 297 47.75 -33.59 18.36
N VAL A 298 48.86 -34.29 18.14
CA VAL A 298 49.00 -35.73 17.99
C VAL A 298 48.43 -36.41 19.23
N ALA A 299 47.50 -37.34 19.05
CA ALA A 299 47.09 -38.26 20.11
C ALA A 299 47.90 -39.56 19.99
N PRO A 300 48.47 -40.10 21.08
CA PRO A 300 49.05 -41.44 21.09
C PRO A 300 47.95 -42.51 21.27
N PRO A 301 48.18 -43.77 20.85
CA PRO A 301 47.14 -44.81 20.82
C PRO A 301 47.30 -45.80 21.98
N VAL A 302 46.23 -46.15 22.71
CA VAL A 302 46.18 -47.46 23.42
C VAL A 302 44.75 -47.97 23.64
N ALA A 303 44.60 -49.25 23.29
CA ALA A 303 43.71 -50.32 23.77
C ALA A 303 42.18 -50.28 23.57
N SER A 304 41.80 -51.21 22.70
CA SER A 304 40.53 -51.93 22.64
C SER A 304 40.14 -52.58 23.97
N SER A 305 38.87 -52.46 24.35
CA SER A 305 38.12 -53.55 24.96
C SER A 305 36.70 -53.52 24.42
N ALA A 306 36.27 -54.64 23.87
CA ALA A 306 34.92 -54.86 23.37
C ALA A 306 34.08 -55.47 24.50
N ALA A 307 32.91 -54.88 24.79
CA ALA A 307 31.82 -55.56 25.49
C ALA A 307 30.48 -54.84 25.25
N ASN A 308 29.67 -55.52 24.42
CA ASN A 308 28.21 -55.65 24.38
C ASN A 308 27.26 -54.45 24.13
N PRO A 309 26.29 -54.64 23.20
CA PRO A 309 25.22 -53.69 22.90
C PRO A 309 23.97 -53.95 23.78
N SER A 310 23.16 -52.91 23.91
CA SER A 310 21.82 -52.86 24.54
C SER A 310 21.79 -52.54 26.04
N ASN A 311 21.66 -51.25 26.34
CA ASN A 311 20.58 -50.69 27.18
C ASN A 311 20.78 -49.17 27.30
N ASP A 312 20.49 -48.41 26.25
CA ASP A 312 20.30 -46.95 26.37
C ASP A 312 18.81 -46.68 26.65
N VAL A 313 18.41 -46.94 27.89
CA VAL A 313 17.28 -46.25 28.49
C VAL A 313 17.71 -44.79 28.62
N LEU A 314 17.06 -43.91 27.86
CA LEU A 314 17.17 -42.46 27.96
C LEU A 314 17.11 -42.05 29.44
N SER A 315 18.27 -41.70 30.00
CA SER A 315 18.32 -41.10 31.33
C SER A 315 17.52 -39.79 31.30
N PRO A 316 16.60 -39.56 32.25
CA PRO A 316 15.82 -38.34 32.31
C PRO A 316 16.76 -37.14 32.44
N ALA A 317 16.41 -36.04 31.77
CA ALA A 317 17.18 -34.81 31.84
C ALA A 317 17.35 -34.38 33.31
N PRO A 318 18.55 -33.96 33.74
CA PRO A 318 18.81 -33.63 35.14
C PRO A 318 17.90 -32.50 35.61
N THR A 319 17.36 -32.65 36.82
CA THR A 319 16.49 -31.65 37.45
C THR A 319 17.28 -30.37 37.78
N PRO A 320 16.62 -29.20 37.88
CA PRO A 320 17.30 -27.89 38.06
C PRO A 320 18.24 -27.81 39.26
N GLN A 321 18.07 -28.68 40.26
CA GLN A 321 18.87 -28.75 41.49
C GLN A 321 20.21 -29.50 41.30
N GLN A 322 20.39 -30.27 40.22
CA GLN A 322 21.63 -31.04 39.94
C GLN A 322 22.52 -30.40 38.85
N MET A 323 22.09 -29.28 38.28
CA MET A 323 22.82 -28.61 37.19
C MET A 323 23.85 -27.62 37.71
N THR A 324 25.11 -27.83 37.35
CA THR A 324 26.18 -26.87 37.64
C THR A 324 25.98 -25.55 36.91
N GLN A 325 26.64 -24.48 37.36
CA GLN A 325 26.58 -23.17 36.69
C GLN A 325 27.05 -23.24 35.23
N TYR A 326 27.99 -24.15 34.94
CA TYR A 326 28.46 -24.47 33.59
C TYR A 326 27.37 -25.14 32.73
N ASP A 327 26.63 -26.10 33.30
CA ASP A 327 25.53 -26.78 32.60
C ASP A 327 24.38 -25.83 32.26
N ARG A 328 24.06 -24.89 33.16
CA ARG A 328 23.05 -23.84 32.90
C ARG A 328 23.51 -22.90 31.78
N LYS A 329 24.79 -22.55 31.74
CA LYS A 329 25.37 -21.74 30.66
C LYS A 329 25.35 -22.49 29.33
N LEU A 330 25.70 -23.78 29.33
CA LEU A 330 25.71 -24.64 28.15
C LEU A 330 24.29 -24.89 27.61
N GLN A 331 23.30 -25.10 28.48
CA GLN A 331 21.90 -25.23 28.09
C GLN A 331 21.36 -23.94 27.47
N ARG A 332 21.62 -22.77 28.09
CA ARG A 332 21.28 -21.45 27.52
C ARG A 332 21.95 -21.23 26.16
N GLN A 333 23.17 -21.71 25.97
CA GLN A 333 23.88 -21.60 24.70
C GLN A 333 23.28 -22.50 23.62
N ARG A 334 22.95 -23.76 23.95
CA ARG A 334 22.24 -24.71 23.07
C ARG A 334 20.85 -24.21 22.69
N GLU A 335 20.13 -23.59 23.63
CA GLU A 335 18.81 -23.01 23.37
C GLU A 335 18.88 -21.77 22.48
N ARG A 336 19.87 -20.89 22.72
CA ARG A 336 20.16 -19.75 21.82
C ARG A 336 20.51 -20.21 20.40
N GLU A 337 21.25 -21.29 20.25
CA GLU A 337 21.53 -21.90 18.93
C GLU A 337 20.28 -22.48 18.28
N ARG A 338 19.43 -23.21 19.01
CA ARG A 338 18.15 -23.72 18.49
C ARG A 338 17.26 -22.58 17.99
N ARG A 339 17.09 -21.51 18.79
CA ARG A 339 16.33 -20.32 18.38
C ARG A 339 16.95 -19.61 17.17
N ARG A 340 18.28 -19.60 17.03
CA ARG A 340 18.95 -19.08 15.82
C ARG A 340 18.69 -19.95 14.59
N GLN A 341 18.74 -21.28 14.72
CA GLN A 341 18.44 -22.20 13.62
C GLN A 341 16.97 -22.13 13.19
N GLN A 342 16.04 -22.01 14.13
CA GLN A 342 14.62 -21.88 13.85
C GLN A 342 14.32 -20.59 13.06
N ARG A 343 14.84 -19.43 13.51
CA ARG A 343 14.73 -18.17 12.77
C ARG A 343 15.39 -18.20 11.40
N LYS A 344 16.39 -19.05 11.18
CA LYS A 344 17.01 -19.27 9.87
C LYS A 344 16.11 -20.11 8.96
N ARG A 345 15.48 -21.16 9.50
CA ARG A 345 14.50 -22.00 8.77
C ARG A 345 13.26 -21.19 8.38
N GLU A 346 12.72 -20.38 9.28
CA GLU A 346 11.58 -19.49 9.03
C GLU A 346 11.88 -18.48 7.92
N ARG A 347 13.05 -17.82 7.95
CA ARG A 347 13.48 -16.93 6.86
C ARG A 347 13.63 -17.66 5.53
N GLN A 348 14.15 -18.89 5.55
CA GLN A 348 14.26 -19.70 4.32
C GLN A 348 12.89 -20.14 3.79
N ALA A 349 11.94 -20.46 4.67
CA ALA A 349 10.56 -20.78 4.32
C ALA A 349 9.86 -19.56 3.68
N LEU A 350 9.99 -18.38 4.29
CA LEU A 350 9.43 -17.14 3.76
C LEU A 350 9.99 -16.79 2.37
N VAL A 351 11.31 -16.94 2.16
CA VAL A 351 11.93 -16.73 0.84
C VAL A 351 11.44 -17.75 -0.19
N ARG A 352 11.22 -19.01 0.20
CA ARG A 352 10.63 -20.03 -0.68
C ARG A 352 9.17 -19.68 -1.05
N GLN A 353 8.39 -19.19 -0.09
CA GLN A 353 7.01 -18.75 -0.32
C GLN A 353 6.95 -17.55 -1.28
N GLN A 354 7.78 -16.52 -1.05
CA GLN A 354 7.88 -15.36 -1.96
C GLN A 354 8.32 -15.76 -3.37
N ARG A 355 9.21 -16.75 -3.52
CA ARG A 355 9.59 -17.28 -4.84
C ARG A 355 8.42 -18.00 -5.53
N ARG A 356 7.65 -18.81 -4.80
CA ARG A 356 6.47 -19.50 -5.33
C ARG A 356 5.40 -18.49 -5.75
N GLU A 357 5.15 -17.47 -4.93
CA GLU A 357 4.18 -16.42 -5.24
C GLU A 357 4.61 -15.60 -6.46
N LYS A 358 5.90 -15.26 -6.58
CA LYS A 358 6.44 -14.59 -7.77
C LYS A 358 6.29 -15.44 -9.03
N GLN A 359 6.54 -16.75 -8.95
CA GLN A 359 6.30 -17.67 -10.07
C GLN A 359 4.81 -17.76 -10.43
N ARG A 360 3.92 -17.74 -9.44
CA ARG A 360 2.46 -17.73 -9.67
C ARG A 360 2.05 -16.47 -10.43
N ARG A 361 2.49 -15.29 -9.98
CA ARG A 361 2.22 -14.00 -10.66
C ARG A 361 2.77 -13.99 -12.09
N GLN A 362 3.96 -14.53 -12.33
CA GLN A 362 4.52 -14.64 -13.67
C GLN A 362 3.71 -15.57 -14.59
N ARG A 363 3.16 -16.68 -14.06
CA ARG A 363 2.28 -17.58 -14.83
C ARG A 363 0.94 -16.94 -15.13
N GLU A 364 0.35 -16.25 -14.16
CA GLU A 364 -0.90 -15.49 -14.33
C GLU A 364 -0.73 -14.39 -15.39
N GLU A 365 0.41 -13.68 -15.38
CA GLU A 365 0.77 -12.66 -16.37
C GLU A 365 0.99 -13.28 -17.77
N GLN A 366 1.68 -14.42 -17.88
CA GLN A 366 1.81 -15.14 -19.15
C GLN A 366 0.47 -15.61 -19.71
N GLN A 367 -0.42 -16.15 -18.88
CA GLN A 367 -1.77 -16.56 -19.30
C GLN A 367 -2.62 -15.36 -19.72
N ARG A 368 -2.45 -14.20 -19.09
CA ARG A 368 -3.12 -12.96 -19.51
C ARG A 368 -2.63 -12.51 -20.89
N LEU A 369 -1.31 -12.49 -21.11
CA LEU A 369 -0.73 -12.14 -22.40
C LEU A 369 -1.15 -13.12 -23.51
N GLN A 370 -1.21 -14.43 -23.22
CA GLN A 370 -1.73 -15.43 -24.18
C GLN A 370 -3.20 -15.20 -24.53
N ARG A 371 -4.05 -14.80 -23.57
CA ARG A 371 -5.45 -14.47 -23.84
C ARG A 371 -5.59 -13.19 -24.67
N GLU A 372 -4.79 -12.17 -24.37
CA GLU A 372 -4.72 -10.93 -25.17
C GLU A 372 -4.24 -11.22 -26.62
N GLU A 373 -3.26 -12.11 -26.78
CA GLU A 373 -2.77 -12.57 -28.09
C GLU A 373 -3.80 -13.38 -28.86
N GLN A 374 -4.52 -14.32 -28.20
CA GLN A 374 -5.62 -15.06 -28.83
C GLN A 374 -6.76 -14.13 -29.28
N GLN A 375 -7.13 -13.14 -28.45
CA GLN A 375 -8.13 -12.14 -28.85
C GLN A 375 -7.65 -11.29 -30.01
N ARG A 376 -6.35 -10.97 -30.08
CA ARG A 376 -5.78 -10.23 -31.21
C ARG A 376 -5.81 -11.06 -32.50
N LEU A 377 -5.43 -12.33 -32.43
CA LEU A 377 -5.50 -13.25 -33.57
C LEU A 377 -6.95 -13.43 -34.06
N GLN A 378 -7.93 -13.55 -33.16
CA GLN A 378 -9.35 -13.59 -33.53
C GLN A 378 -9.81 -12.32 -34.23
N ARG A 379 -9.34 -11.13 -33.80
CA ARG A 379 -9.65 -9.86 -34.49
C ARG A 379 -9.00 -9.78 -35.87
N GLU A 380 -7.75 -10.25 -35.99
CA GLU A 380 -7.05 -10.31 -37.28
C GLU A 380 -7.73 -11.30 -38.24
N GLU A 381 -8.21 -12.44 -37.74
CA GLU A 381 -8.99 -13.43 -38.51
C GLU A 381 -10.36 -12.89 -38.92
N GLN A 382 -11.08 -12.20 -38.02
CA GLN A 382 -12.33 -11.50 -38.37
C GLN A 382 -12.11 -10.44 -39.44
N GLN A 383 -11.02 -9.66 -39.35
CA GLN A 383 -10.66 -8.69 -40.39
C GLN A 383 -10.28 -9.36 -41.71
N ARG A 384 -9.64 -10.53 -41.68
CA ARG A 384 -9.31 -11.30 -42.88
C ARG A 384 -10.57 -11.84 -43.54
N MET A 385 -11.50 -12.40 -42.77
CA MET A 385 -12.82 -12.85 -43.25
C MET A 385 -13.59 -11.69 -43.90
N LEU A 386 -13.61 -10.50 -43.26
CA LEU A 386 -14.22 -9.29 -43.83
C LEU A 386 -13.56 -8.86 -45.15
N ARG A 387 -12.23 -8.97 -45.27
CA ARG A 387 -11.51 -8.66 -46.52
C ARG A 387 -11.79 -9.70 -47.62
N GLU A 388 -11.82 -10.98 -47.28
CA GLU A 388 -12.16 -12.05 -48.21
C GLU A 388 -13.62 -11.93 -48.67
N GLU A 389 -14.53 -11.52 -47.79
CA GLU A 389 -15.93 -11.23 -48.14
C GLU A 389 -16.04 -9.99 -49.05
N GLN A 390 -15.27 -8.93 -48.78
CA GLN A 390 -15.20 -7.77 -49.67
C GLN A 390 -14.62 -8.13 -51.05
N GLN A 391 -13.59 -8.97 -51.09
CA GLN A 391 -13.02 -9.48 -52.34
C GLN A 391 -13.99 -10.39 -53.09
N ARG A 392 -14.78 -11.23 -52.40
CA ARG A 392 -15.86 -12.02 -53.02
C ARG A 392 -16.94 -11.14 -53.59
N ARG A 393 -17.39 -10.10 -52.86
CA ARG A 393 -18.36 -9.13 -53.36
C ARG A 393 -17.83 -8.35 -54.57
N GLN A 394 -16.55 -7.97 -54.57
CA GLN A 394 -15.89 -7.38 -55.74
C GLN A 394 -15.76 -8.35 -56.91
N ALA A 395 -15.44 -9.62 -56.66
CA ALA A 395 -15.36 -10.65 -57.68
C ALA A 395 -16.75 -11.01 -58.25
N GLU A 396 -17.80 -10.99 -57.43
CA GLU A 396 -19.20 -11.13 -57.86
C GLU A 396 -19.65 -9.93 -58.70
N GLN A 397 -19.24 -8.71 -58.34
CA GLN A 397 -19.46 -7.52 -59.19
C GLN A 397 -18.72 -7.62 -60.53
N LEU A 398 -17.45 -8.06 -60.53
CA LEU A 398 -16.66 -8.30 -61.75
C LEU A 398 -17.17 -9.49 -62.59
N ALA A 399 -17.83 -10.48 -61.97
CA ALA A 399 -18.46 -11.60 -62.66
C ALA A 399 -19.83 -11.24 -63.25
N GLN A 400 -20.52 -10.24 -62.69
CA GLN A 400 -21.77 -9.69 -63.26
C GLN A 400 -21.50 -8.80 -64.48
N ASP A 401 -20.30 -8.23 -64.60
CA ASP A 401 -19.84 -7.43 -65.76
C ASP A 401 -19.08 -8.25 -66.84
N ALA A 402 -19.03 -9.58 -66.72
CA ALA A 402 -18.44 -10.44 -67.74
C ALA A 402 -19.40 -10.64 -68.94
N PRO A 403 -19.07 -10.19 -70.17
CA PRO A 403 -19.93 -10.39 -71.32
C PRO A 403 -20.01 -11.89 -71.66
N LYS A 404 -21.24 -12.41 -71.76
CA LYS A 404 -21.52 -13.70 -72.39
C LYS A 404 -21.18 -13.58 -73.88
N SER A 405 -20.00 -14.03 -74.28
CA SER A 405 -19.64 -14.24 -75.68
C SER A 405 -20.19 -15.60 -76.13
N GLN A 406 -21.40 -15.62 -76.67
CA GLN A 406 -21.83 -16.65 -77.61
C GLN A 406 -22.53 -15.98 -78.80
N GLU A 407 -22.04 -16.33 -79.98
CA GLU A 407 -22.59 -16.04 -81.31
C GLU A 407 -22.62 -14.59 -81.77
N VAL A 408 -21.48 -14.08 -82.22
CA VAL A 408 -21.44 -13.28 -83.45
C VAL A 408 -20.20 -13.65 -84.24
N ASP A 409 -20.31 -14.72 -85.02
CA ASP A 409 -19.46 -14.92 -86.18
C ASP A 409 -20.30 -15.62 -87.26
N GLU A 410 -21.30 -14.91 -87.78
CA GLU A 410 -21.84 -15.21 -89.10
C GLU A 410 -22.64 -14.01 -89.65
N LEU A 411 -22.42 -13.74 -90.93
CA LEU A 411 -23.17 -12.83 -91.81
C LEU A 411 -22.78 -11.34 -91.77
N ARG A 412 -21.56 -11.13 -92.26
CA ARG A 412 -21.32 -10.23 -93.39
C ARG A 412 -22.45 -10.33 -94.44
N GLN A 413 -22.85 -9.16 -94.94
CA GLN A 413 -23.58 -8.89 -96.20
C GLN A 413 -25.09 -9.15 -96.20
N ARG A 414 -25.87 -8.06 -96.30
CA ARG A 414 -26.58 -7.71 -97.56
C ARG A 414 -27.24 -6.33 -97.55
N SER A 415 -27.08 -5.68 -98.71
CA SER A 415 -27.90 -4.68 -99.40
C SER A 415 -28.12 -3.30 -98.77
N SER A 416 -27.38 -2.36 -99.36
CA SER A 416 -27.85 -1.10 -99.91
C SER A 416 -29.32 -1.06 -100.38
N GLU A 417 -29.87 0.16 -100.31
CA GLU A 417 -31.06 0.69 -100.99
C GLU A 417 -32.43 0.29 -100.41
N ASP A 418 -33.04 1.20 -99.63
CA ASP A 418 -34.22 1.88 -100.14
C ASP A 418 -34.49 3.22 -99.43
N LYS A 419 -35.28 4.04 -100.12
CA LYS A 419 -35.40 5.48 -100.04
C LYS A 419 -36.20 6.00 -98.83
N GLY A 420 -35.93 7.26 -98.50
CA GLY A 420 -36.99 8.26 -98.47
C GLY A 420 -37.53 8.70 -97.10
N ASN A 421 -37.25 9.97 -96.79
CA ASN A 421 -37.98 10.88 -95.89
C ASN A 421 -37.98 10.61 -94.38
N THR A 422 -37.01 11.22 -93.67
CA THR A 422 -37.20 12.29 -92.65
C THR A 422 -35.95 12.40 -91.75
N LYS A 423 -34.81 12.76 -92.34
CA LYS A 423 -33.51 12.82 -91.63
C LYS A 423 -33.47 13.94 -90.57
N GLU A 424 -34.21 15.03 -90.77
CA GLU A 424 -34.27 16.16 -89.84
C GLU A 424 -35.19 15.91 -88.62
N GLU A 425 -36.27 15.15 -88.80
CA GLU A 425 -37.21 14.86 -87.70
C GLU A 425 -36.67 13.75 -86.78
N GLN A 426 -35.97 12.76 -87.33
CA GLN A 426 -35.31 11.70 -86.57
C GLN A 426 -34.10 12.22 -85.79
N GLU A 427 -33.32 13.15 -86.35
CA GLU A 427 -32.15 13.72 -85.67
C GLU A 427 -32.54 14.71 -84.56
N LYS A 428 -33.65 15.43 -84.74
CA LYS A 428 -34.22 16.31 -83.70
C LYS A 428 -34.84 15.50 -82.54
N LYS A 429 -35.61 14.44 -82.84
CA LYS A 429 -36.13 13.51 -81.83
C LYS A 429 -35.02 12.80 -81.06
N LEU A 430 -33.94 12.40 -81.73
CA LEU A 430 -32.78 11.78 -81.08
C LEU A 430 -32.01 12.76 -80.17
N LYS A 431 -31.94 14.05 -80.54
CA LYS A 431 -31.34 15.10 -79.68
C LYS A 431 -32.22 15.42 -78.48
N GLU A 432 -33.53 15.60 -78.68
CA GLU A 432 -34.48 15.81 -77.57
C GLU A 432 -34.52 14.60 -76.62
N GLU A 433 -34.48 13.38 -77.14
CA GLU A 433 -34.43 12.18 -76.30
C GLU A 433 -33.10 12.07 -75.52
N LYS A 434 -31.97 12.42 -76.14
CA LYS A 434 -30.66 12.48 -75.44
C LYS A 434 -30.62 13.57 -74.37
N GLU A 435 -31.21 14.73 -74.63
CA GLU A 435 -31.26 15.83 -73.67
C GLU A 435 -32.20 15.51 -72.50
N LYS A 436 -33.35 14.89 -72.78
CA LYS A 436 -34.26 14.37 -71.77
C LYS A 436 -33.62 13.28 -70.91
N ARG A 437 -32.89 12.34 -71.52
CA ARG A 437 -32.08 11.34 -70.78
C ARG A 437 -31.02 11.99 -69.91
N ARG A 438 -30.31 13.03 -70.38
CA ARG A 438 -29.35 13.76 -69.54
C ARG A 438 -30.01 14.47 -68.35
N GLN A 439 -31.19 15.04 -68.54
CA GLN A 439 -31.94 15.66 -67.46
C GLN A 439 -32.46 14.62 -66.45
N GLU A 440 -32.93 13.47 -66.94
CA GLU A 440 -33.34 12.34 -66.10
C GLU A 440 -32.15 11.74 -65.33
N GLU A 441 -30.98 11.60 -65.96
CA GLU A 441 -29.73 11.16 -65.31
C GLU A 441 -29.26 12.18 -64.25
N GLN A 442 -29.33 13.49 -64.53
CA GLN A 442 -28.99 14.53 -63.55
C GLN A 442 -29.95 14.53 -62.36
N HIS A 443 -31.25 14.36 -62.61
CA HIS A 443 -32.25 14.25 -61.54
C HIS A 443 -32.04 12.99 -60.70
N GLN A 444 -31.74 11.84 -61.33
CA GLN A 444 -31.41 10.61 -60.63
C GLN A 444 -30.12 10.73 -59.82
N GLU A 445 -29.09 11.41 -60.34
CA GLU A 445 -27.85 11.66 -59.61
C GLU A 445 -28.08 12.60 -58.40
N GLU A 446 -28.93 13.62 -58.55
CA GLU A 446 -29.29 14.52 -57.45
C GLU A 446 -30.11 13.81 -56.36
N GLU A 447 -31.06 12.96 -56.74
CA GLU A 447 -31.79 12.12 -55.79
C GLU A 447 -30.88 11.10 -55.10
N ALA A 448 -29.96 10.47 -55.83
CA ALA A 448 -28.96 9.57 -55.26
C ALA A 448 -28.07 10.29 -54.25
N ARG A 449 -27.64 11.53 -54.53
CA ARG A 449 -26.89 12.36 -53.58
C ARG A 449 -27.70 12.71 -52.32
N LYS A 450 -28.98 13.06 -52.48
CA LYS A 450 -29.88 13.32 -51.34
C LYS A 450 -30.08 12.07 -50.46
N GLN A 451 -30.27 10.90 -51.08
CA GLN A 451 -30.37 9.63 -50.36
C GLN A 451 -29.06 9.27 -49.64
N GLN A 452 -27.91 9.51 -50.27
CA GLN A 452 -26.60 9.27 -49.68
C GLN A 452 -26.34 10.19 -48.47
N HIS A 453 -26.70 11.48 -48.56
CA HIS A 453 -26.60 12.42 -47.45
C HIS A 453 -27.54 12.04 -46.28
N HIS A 454 -28.76 11.59 -46.58
CA HIS A 454 -29.69 11.10 -45.56
C HIS A 454 -29.16 9.84 -44.86
N GLN A 455 -28.59 8.88 -45.59
CA GLN A 455 -27.92 7.71 -45.01
C GLN A 455 -26.70 8.09 -44.16
N GLN A 456 -25.91 9.09 -44.56
CA GLN A 456 -24.79 9.59 -43.76
C GLN A 456 -25.27 10.18 -42.43
N HIS A 457 -26.30 11.02 -42.47
CA HIS A 457 -26.88 11.62 -41.26
C HIS A 457 -27.45 10.56 -40.28
N LEU A 458 -28.13 9.53 -40.79
CA LEU A 458 -28.60 8.40 -39.96
C LEU A 458 -27.43 7.63 -39.31
N LYS A 459 -26.34 7.40 -40.04
CA LYS A 459 -25.13 6.77 -39.51
C LYS A 459 -24.46 7.61 -38.43
N GLU A 460 -24.43 8.93 -38.58
CA GLU A 460 -23.92 9.85 -37.57
C GLU A 460 -24.77 9.83 -36.30
N GLN A 461 -26.10 9.83 -36.41
CA GLN A 461 -27.00 9.69 -35.25
C GLN A 461 -26.83 8.35 -34.53
N GLU A 462 -26.70 7.25 -35.26
CA GLU A 462 -26.40 5.95 -34.67
C GLU A 462 -25.04 5.95 -33.95
N GLN A 463 -24.02 6.59 -34.54
CA GLN A 463 -22.70 6.68 -33.93
C GLN A 463 -22.73 7.50 -32.63
N GLN A 464 -23.41 8.64 -32.62
CA GLN A 464 -23.61 9.46 -31.42
C GLN A 464 -24.35 8.67 -30.31
N LEU A 465 -25.39 7.90 -30.66
CA LEU A 465 -26.10 7.06 -29.70
C LEU A 465 -25.21 5.95 -29.13
N ARG A 466 -24.36 5.33 -29.96
CA ARG A 466 -23.38 4.33 -29.50
C ARG A 466 -22.34 4.94 -28.56
N GLU A 467 -21.86 6.14 -28.86
CA GLU A 467 -20.92 6.88 -28.01
C GLU A 467 -21.54 7.27 -26.67
N LEU A 468 -22.81 7.71 -26.66
CA LEU A 468 -23.55 8.02 -25.44
C LEU A 468 -23.73 6.78 -24.55
N LYS A 469 -24.15 5.65 -25.14
CA LYS A 469 -24.27 4.36 -24.43
C LYS A 469 -22.93 3.89 -23.88
N ALA A 470 -21.86 4.01 -24.67
CA ALA A 470 -20.51 3.67 -24.22
C ALA A 470 -20.03 4.58 -23.08
N LYS A 471 -20.42 5.86 -23.08
CA LYS A 471 -20.13 6.79 -21.98
C LYS A 471 -20.88 6.39 -20.70
N GLN A 472 -22.17 6.12 -20.79
CA GLN A 472 -22.98 5.65 -19.64
C GLN A 472 -22.41 4.35 -19.04
N GLN A 473 -21.97 3.42 -19.89
CA GLN A 473 -21.33 2.18 -19.42
C GLN A 473 -20.00 2.42 -18.70
N ARG A 474 -19.17 3.35 -19.19
CA ARG A 474 -17.92 3.74 -18.49
C ARG A 474 -18.22 4.39 -17.15
N ASP A 475 -19.16 5.32 -17.09
CA ASP A 475 -19.56 5.99 -15.85
C ASP A 475 -20.13 5.01 -14.82
N GLN A 476 -20.83 3.96 -15.26
CA GLN A 476 -21.29 2.88 -14.40
C GLN A 476 -20.14 2.02 -13.87
N GLN A 477 -19.19 1.63 -14.75
CA GLN A 477 -18.01 0.87 -14.35
C GLN A 477 -17.13 1.65 -13.35
N ASP A 478 -16.98 2.95 -13.54
CA ASP A 478 -16.22 3.80 -12.63
C ASP A 478 -16.88 3.89 -11.24
N ARG A 479 -18.22 3.98 -11.19
CA ARG A 479 -18.98 3.94 -9.92
C ARG A 479 -18.83 2.61 -9.20
N ASP A 480 -18.99 1.49 -9.91
CA ASP A 480 -18.82 0.15 -9.35
C ASP A 480 -17.39 -0.05 -8.82
N TYR A 481 -16.39 0.43 -9.56
CA TYR A 481 -14.99 0.38 -9.14
C TYR A 481 -14.75 1.20 -7.86
N GLN A 482 -15.30 2.41 -7.78
CA GLN A 482 -15.18 3.26 -6.58
C GLN A 482 -15.88 2.63 -5.36
N GLN A 483 -17.03 1.99 -5.55
CA GLN A 483 -17.72 1.26 -4.49
C GLN A 483 -16.90 0.05 -4.00
N GLN A 484 -16.36 -0.75 -4.92
CA GLN A 484 -15.48 -1.87 -4.58
C GLN A 484 -14.23 -1.42 -3.81
N LEU A 485 -13.66 -0.26 -4.19
CA LEU A 485 -12.51 0.30 -3.49
C LEU A 485 -12.85 0.68 -2.05
N ARG A 486 -13.97 1.39 -1.82
CA ARG A 486 -14.45 1.74 -0.48
C ARG A 486 -14.71 0.50 0.38
N ASN A 487 -15.36 -0.51 -0.19
CA ASN A 487 -15.65 -1.77 0.52
C ASN A 487 -14.36 -2.48 0.94
N ARG A 488 -13.36 -2.51 0.05
CA ARG A 488 -12.06 -3.10 0.33
C ARG A 488 -11.29 -2.33 1.42
N GLU A 489 -11.36 -1.00 1.42
CA GLU A 489 -10.78 -0.18 2.49
C GLU A 489 -11.45 -0.48 3.84
N LEU A 490 -12.78 -0.59 3.87
CA LEU A 490 -13.54 -0.93 5.07
C LEU A 490 -13.20 -2.35 5.57
N GLU A 491 -13.07 -3.33 4.67
CA GLU A 491 -12.65 -4.69 5.02
C GLU A 491 -11.24 -4.72 5.63
N VAL A 492 -10.30 -3.96 5.07
CA VAL A 492 -8.93 -3.87 5.60
C VAL A 492 -8.95 -3.25 7.00
N LEU A 493 -9.77 -2.24 7.25
CA LEU A 493 -9.94 -1.64 8.58
C LEU A 493 -10.52 -2.67 9.57
N LYS A 494 -11.54 -3.42 9.17
CA LYS A 494 -12.14 -4.51 9.98
C LYS A 494 -11.15 -5.62 10.28
N GLN A 495 -10.32 -6.03 9.31
CA GLN A 495 -9.26 -7.01 9.51
C GLN A 495 -8.21 -6.52 10.52
N HIS A 496 -7.79 -5.26 10.42
CA HIS A 496 -6.86 -4.66 11.38
C HIS A 496 -7.45 -4.59 12.79
N GLN A 497 -8.75 -4.33 12.93
CA GLN A 497 -9.44 -4.38 14.22
C GLN A 497 -9.47 -5.80 14.81
N ALA A 498 -9.82 -6.81 13.99
CA ALA A 498 -9.83 -8.21 14.43
C ALA A 498 -8.43 -8.75 14.79
N GLU A 499 -7.37 -8.28 14.12
CA GLU A 499 -5.99 -8.56 14.51
C GLU A 499 -5.61 -7.90 15.84
N ALA A 500 -6.00 -6.64 16.04
CA ALA A 500 -5.76 -5.94 17.29
C ALA A 500 -6.48 -6.60 18.48
N GLU A 501 -7.71 -7.06 18.29
CA GLU A 501 -8.48 -7.82 19.29
C GLU A 501 -7.81 -9.15 19.66
N ARG A 502 -7.35 -9.91 18.66
CA ARG A 502 -6.60 -11.15 18.92
C ARG A 502 -5.31 -10.89 19.69
N GLN A 503 -4.62 -9.80 19.38
CA GLN A 503 -3.40 -9.44 20.09
C GLN A 503 -3.69 -9.04 21.55
N ARG A 504 -4.77 -8.29 21.81
CA ARG A 504 -5.20 -7.95 23.18
C ARG A 504 -5.55 -9.18 23.99
N ALA A 505 -6.28 -10.14 23.43
CA ALA A 505 -6.58 -11.39 24.12
C ALA A 505 -5.30 -12.16 24.52
N ALA A 506 -4.30 -12.20 23.64
CA ALA A 506 -3.01 -12.82 23.92
C ALA A 506 -2.20 -12.06 24.98
N ASP A 507 -2.24 -10.72 24.96
CA ASP A 507 -1.56 -9.87 25.94
C ASP A 507 -2.21 -9.99 27.33
N GLU A 508 -3.54 -10.07 27.42
CA GLU A 508 -4.28 -10.31 28.67
C GLU A 508 -3.98 -11.70 29.26
N GLU A 509 -3.93 -12.73 28.42
CA GLU A 509 -3.52 -14.08 28.84
C GLU A 509 -2.07 -14.09 29.35
N ALA A 510 -1.16 -13.38 28.68
CA ALA A 510 0.22 -13.24 29.10
C ALA A 510 0.36 -12.47 30.42
N GLU A 511 -0.50 -11.48 30.68
CA GLU A 511 -0.57 -10.76 31.95
C GLU A 511 -1.04 -11.67 33.08
N LYS A 512 -2.12 -12.44 32.89
CA LYS A 512 -2.59 -13.45 33.85
C LYS A 512 -1.49 -14.45 34.19
N LEU A 513 -0.78 -14.95 33.18
CA LEU A 513 0.35 -15.86 33.38
C LEU A 513 1.53 -15.19 34.12
N ARG A 514 1.76 -13.89 33.95
CA ARG A 514 2.77 -13.14 34.74
C ARG A 514 2.33 -13.01 36.20
N GLN A 515 1.08 -12.66 36.46
CA GLN A 515 0.55 -12.55 37.82
C GLN A 515 0.60 -13.89 38.55
N GLU A 516 0.21 -14.98 37.88
CA GLU A 516 0.28 -16.33 38.44
C GLU A 516 1.74 -16.74 38.78
N ARG A 517 2.70 -16.40 37.91
CA ARG A 517 4.13 -16.63 38.19
C ARG A 517 4.61 -15.85 39.41
N ILE A 518 4.23 -14.58 39.53
CA ILE A 518 4.58 -13.75 40.69
C ILE A 518 3.99 -14.35 41.97
N GLN A 519 2.75 -14.81 41.93
CA GLN A 519 2.09 -15.43 43.07
C GLN A 519 2.76 -16.74 43.47
N LYS A 520 3.07 -17.62 42.51
CA LYS A 520 3.83 -18.85 42.76
C LYS A 520 5.23 -18.56 43.32
N GLN A 521 5.89 -17.52 42.85
CA GLN A 521 7.19 -17.11 43.37
C GLN A 521 7.09 -16.67 44.84
N ARG A 522 6.07 -15.86 45.20
CA ARG A 522 5.81 -15.46 46.59
C ARG A 522 5.53 -16.65 47.51
N GLU A 523 4.77 -17.65 47.02
CA GLU A 523 4.50 -18.87 47.78
C GLU A 523 5.77 -19.72 48.00
N LEU A 524 6.64 -19.83 46.99
CA LEU A 524 7.92 -20.52 47.11
C LEU A 524 8.84 -19.81 48.10
N GLU A 525 8.94 -18.49 48.03
CA GLU A 525 9.73 -17.68 48.96
C GLU A 525 9.20 -17.78 50.39
N ALA A 526 7.89 -17.79 50.60
CA ALA A 526 7.30 -18.02 51.92
C ALA A 526 7.65 -19.40 52.49
N LYS A 527 7.64 -20.44 51.64
CA LYS A 527 8.03 -21.80 52.03
C LYS A 527 9.53 -21.91 52.33
N GLU A 528 10.39 -21.25 51.56
CA GLU A 528 11.83 -21.22 51.84
C GLU A 528 12.13 -20.49 53.15
N ARG A 529 11.47 -19.36 53.42
CA ARG A 529 11.56 -18.64 54.70
C ARG A 529 11.20 -19.54 55.89
N GLN A 530 10.10 -20.27 55.80
CA GLN A 530 9.68 -21.21 56.85
C GLN A 530 10.70 -22.32 57.09
N LYS A 531 11.27 -22.90 56.02
CA LYS A 531 12.32 -23.94 56.14
C LYS A 531 13.59 -23.41 56.79
N LEU A 532 14.04 -22.23 56.36
CA LEU A 532 15.25 -21.60 56.90
C LEU A 532 15.06 -21.25 58.39
N GLU A 533 13.88 -20.78 58.77
CA GLU A 533 13.54 -20.50 60.17
C GLU A 533 13.54 -21.78 61.03
N GLU A 534 13.00 -22.89 60.50
CA GLU A 534 13.03 -24.19 61.16
C GLU A 534 14.45 -24.76 61.29
N GLU A 535 15.29 -24.65 60.26
CA GLU A 535 16.71 -25.03 60.32
C GLU A 535 17.48 -24.21 61.35
N ARG A 536 17.28 -22.89 61.39
CA ARG A 536 17.89 -22.04 62.41
C ARG A 536 17.41 -22.36 63.82
N ARG A 537 16.17 -22.83 63.98
CA ARG A 537 15.65 -23.30 65.28
C ARG A 537 16.39 -24.56 65.70
N LYS A 538 16.51 -25.55 64.82
CA LYS A 538 17.23 -26.81 65.08
C LYS A 538 18.72 -26.58 65.39
N GLN A 539 19.38 -25.70 64.65
CA GLN A 539 20.78 -25.35 64.91
C GLN A 539 20.98 -24.72 66.28
N ARG A 540 20.07 -23.86 66.74
CA ARG A 540 20.12 -23.29 68.10
C ARG A 540 19.95 -24.37 69.16
N GLU A 541 18.97 -25.26 68.99
CA GLU A 541 18.73 -26.38 69.92
C GLU A 541 19.94 -27.32 70.03
N GLU A 542 20.60 -27.62 68.89
CA GLU A 542 21.81 -28.45 68.84
C GLU A 542 23.02 -27.74 69.48
N GLN A 543 23.19 -26.45 69.19
CA GLN A 543 24.27 -25.64 69.78
C GLN A 543 24.10 -25.51 71.30
N GLU A 544 22.89 -25.26 71.80
CA GLU A 544 22.59 -25.27 73.24
C GLU A 544 22.84 -26.64 73.90
N ALA A 545 22.57 -27.74 73.19
CA ALA A 545 22.89 -29.08 73.68
C ALA A 545 24.41 -29.31 73.78
N GLN A 546 25.16 -28.85 72.79
CA GLN A 546 26.62 -28.93 72.78
C GLN A 546 27.26 -28.06 73.86
N ASP A 547 26.73 -26.85 74.08
CA ASP A 547 27.19 -25.95 75.14
C ASP A 547 26.95 -26.57 76.53
N ARG A 548 25.77 -27.17 76.76
CA ARG A 548 25.49 -27.93 78.00
C ARG A 548 26.48 -29.08 78.23
N LEU A 549 26.85 -29.81 77.16
CA LEU A 549 27.83 -30.89 77.26
C LEU A 549 29.23 -30.38 77.61
N ASN A 550 29.65 -29.27 76.97
CA ASN A 550 30.94 -28.65 77.22
C ASN A 550 31.02 -28.09 78.65
N ASP A 551 29.95 -27.46 79.14
CA ASP A 551 29.87 -26.96 80.51
C ASP A 551 29.96 -28.11 81.54
N ALA A 552 29.27 -29.22 81.30
CA ALA A 552 29.39 -30.40 82.15
C ALA A 552 30.82 -30.98 82.19
N LYS A 553 31.53 -31.00 81.04
CA LYS A 553 32.94 -31.41 80.99
C LYS A 553 33.84 -30.47 81.79
N ARG A 554 33.62 -29.16 81.67
CA ARG A 554 34.35 -28.12 82.41
C ARG A 554 34.20 -28.30 83.91
N GLN A 555 32.96 -28.48 84.37
CA GLN A 555 32.65 -28.74 85.79
C GLN A 555 33.30 -30.03 86.31
N ALA A 556 33.30 -31.11 85.51
CA ALA A 556 33.94 -32.37 85.88
C ALA A 556 35.48 -32.29 85.93
N GLU A 557 36.10 -31.46 85.09
CA GLU A 557 37.53 -31.17 85.16
C GLU A 557 37.88 -30.33 86.39
N GLU A 558 37.08 -29.32 86.68
CA GLU A 558 37.24 -28.49 87.88
C GLU A 558 37.11 -29.30 89.17
N GLN A 559 36.14 -30.23 89.23
CA GLN A 559 36.01 -31.19 90.34
C GLN A 559 37.25 -32.06 90.51
N ARG A 560 37.80 -32.61 89.43
CA ARG A 560 39.03 -33.41 89.47
C ARG A 560 40.22 -32.61 90.01
N GLN A 561 40.38 -31.36 89.58
CA GLN A 561 41.43 -30.47 90.06
C GLN A 561 41.25 -30.06 91.53
N ARG A 562 40.01 -30.01 92.04
CA ARG A 562 39.71 -29.78 93.46
C ARG A 562 40.07 -31.01 94.32
N GLU A 563 39.70 -32.20 93.88
CA GLU A 563 40.07 -33.46 94.57
C GLU A 563 41.59 -33.68 94.61
N GLU A 564 42.31 -33.37 93.53
CA GLU A 564 43.77 -33.46 93.47
C GLU A 564 44.44 -32.48 94.44
N TYR A 565 43.91 -31.25 94.53
CA TYR A 565 44.35 -30.27 95.53
C TYR A 565 44.11 -30.76 96.97
N GLU A 566 42.94 -31.34 97.26
CA GLU A 566 42.65 -31.89 98.59
C GLU A 566 43.60 -33.03 98.99
N LYS A 567 43.93 -33.93 98.04
CA LYS A 567 44.92 -34.99 98.25
C LYS A 567 46.31 -34.40 98.54
N HIS A 568 46.74 -33.40 97.79
CA HIS A 568 48.01 -32.71 98.04
C HIS A 568 48.04 -32.02 99.41
N ARG A 569 46.93 -31.41 99.84
CA ARG A 569 46.80 -30.78 101.16
C ARG A 569 46.92 -31.80 102.30
N GLN A 570 46.35 -33.00 102.14
CA GLN A 570 46.42 -34.07 103.14
C GLN A 570 47.82 -34.72 103.24
N GLN A 571 48.58 -34.76 102.14
CA GLN A 571 49.93 -35.35 102.09
C GLN A 571 51.06 -34.43 102.60
N ALA A 572 50.78 -33.13 102.79
CA ALA A 572 51.77 -32.15 103.23
C ALA A 572 52.21 -32.39 104.70
N LYS A 573 53.52 -32.59 104.90
CA LYS A 573 54.12 -32.94 106.20
C LYS A 573 54.58 -31.72 106.99
N THR A 574 54.72 -30.57 106.33
CA THR A 574 55.16 -29.31 106.96
C THR A 574 54.16 -28.18 106.69
N ASP A 575 54.05 -27.23 107.62
CA ASP A 575 53.14 -26.06 107.47
C ASP A 575 53.50 -25.21 106.25
N ARG A 576 54.80 -25.16 105.90
CA ARG A 576 55.29 -24.45 104.72
C ARG A 576 54.78 -25.08 103.41
N GLU A 577 54.64 -26.40 103.33
CA GLU A 577 54.08 -27.09 102.16
C GLU A 577 52.58 -26.83 102.00
N ARG A 578 51.82 -26.76 103.12
CA ARG A 578 50.39 -26.40 103.09
C ARG A 578 50.17 -24.98 102.61
N GLN A 579 50.94 -24.02 103.14
CA GLN A 579 50.86 -22.61 102.72
C GLN A 579 51.20 -22.42 101.24
N LEU A 580 52.18 -23.17 100.72
CA LEU A 580 52.53 -23.15 99.29
C LEU A 580 51.43 -23.75 98.40
N ALA A 581 50.74 -24.81 98.85
CA ALA A 581 49.62 -25.40 98.13
C ALA A 581 48.39 -24.47 98.13
N GLU A 582 48.05 -23.86 99.28
CA GLU A 582 46.98 -22.86 99.40
C GLU A 582 47.24 -21.62 98.54
N ALA A 583 48.46 -21.08 98.54
CA ALA A 583 48.82 -19.95 97.69
C ALA A 583 48.71 -20.28 96.19
N ARG A 584 49.07 -21.50 95.77
CA ARG A 584 48.91 -21.96 94.37
C ARG A 584 47.45 -22.14 93.99
N GLU A 585 46.61 -22.64 94.89
CA GLU A 585 45.17 -22.78 94.66
C GLU A 585 44.47 -21.42 94.60
N ALA A 586 44.81 -20.50 95.50
CA ALA A 586 44.31 -19.12 95.48
C ALA A 586 44.65 -18.42 94.16
N LYS A 587 45.90 -18.53 93.70
CA LYS A 587 46.34 -18.01 92.40
C LYS A 587 45.57 -18.64 91.24
N ARG A 588 45.36 -19.96 91.26
CA ARG A 588 44.56 -20.66 90.23
C ARG A 588 43.12 -20.15 90.20
N ARG A 589 42.50 -19.90 91.36
CA ARG A 589 41.12 -19.37 91.45
C ARG A 589 41.02 -17.93 90.90
N GLU A 590 41.98 -17.07 91.26
CA GLU A 590 42.06 -15.71 90.70
C GLU A 590 42.28 -15.72 89.17
N GLU A 591 43.16 -16.59 88.65
CA GLU A 591 43.37 -16.75 87.21
C GLU A 591 42.11 -17.28 86.51
N LEU A 592 41.37 -18.21 87.13
CA LEU A 592 40.12 -18.75 86.59
C LEU A 592 39.00 -17.69 86.55
N GLU A 593 38.83 -16.91 87.61
CA GLU A 593 37.84 -15.81 87.66
C GLU A 593 38.15 -14.71 86.63
N LEU A 594 39.43 -14.37 86.45
CA LEU A 594 39.87 -13.43 85.44
C LEU A 594 39.62 -13.97 84.02
N GLN A 595 39.87 -15.27 83.81
CA GLN A 595 39.62 -15.91 82.53
C GLN A 595 38.11 -15.98 82.21
N GLU A 596 37.26 -16.34 83.18
CA GLU A 596 35.80 -16.37 83.00
C GLU A 596 35.22 -14.99 82.69
N THR A 597 35.71 -13.94 83.35
CA THR A 597 35.26 -12.56 83.08
C THR A 597 35.68 -12.09 81.69
N LEU A 598 36.90 -12.40 81.24
CA LEU A 598 37.36 -12.11 79.88
C LEU A 598 36.57 -12.89 78.82
N GLU A 599 36.33 -14.19 79.04
CA GLU A 599 35.50 -15.02 78.15
C GLU A 599 34.06 -14.50 78.06
N ARG A 600 33.48 -14.03 79.18
CA ARG A 600 32.12 -13.47 79.20
C ARG A 600 32.05 -12.18 78.38
N GLN A 601 33.01 -11.27 78.54
CA GLN A 601 33.10 -10.04 77.77
C GLN A 601 33.37 -10.30 76.27
N GLU A 602 34.14 -11.33 75.95
CA GLU A 602 34.40 -11.71 74.56
C GLU A 602 33.15 -12.33 73.91
N LYS A 603 32.43 -13.21 74.62
CA LYS A 603 31.14 -13.76 74.16
C LYS A 603 30.09 -12.68 73.93
N GLU A 604 29.95 -11.72 74.85
CA GLU A 604 29.02 -10.59 74.69
C GLU A 604 29.37 -9.74 73.46
N ARG A 605 30.66 -9.42 73.26
CA ARG A 605 31.12 -8.70 72.06
C ARG A 605 30.85 -9.48 70.78
N GLN A 606 31.17 -10.77 70.74
CA GLN A 606 30.94 -11.61 69.57
C GLN A 606 29.45 -11.76 69.26
N GLU A 607 28.60 -11.89 70.29
CA GLU A 607 27.16 -11.97 70.10
C GLU A 607 26.58 -10.64 69.59
N GLN A 608 27.07 -9.51 70.08
CA GLN A 608 26.67 -8.18 69.60
C GLN A 608 27.04 -7.97 68.13
N ILE A 609 28.27 -8.32 67.74
CA ILE A 609 28.72 -8.27 66.33
C ILE A 609 27.85 -9.18 65.45
N ARG A 610 27.53 -10.39 65.91
CA ARG A 610 26.67 -11.33 65.17
C ARG A 610 25.25 -10.78 64.98
N ARG A 611 24.67 -10.15 66.02
CA ARG A 611 23.34 -9.53 65.94
C ARG A 611 23.33 -8.36 64.97
N GLU A 612 24.34 -7.50 65.01
CA GLU A 612 24.49 -6.38 64.07
C GLU A 612 24.64 -6.87 62.61
N GLN A 613 25.44 -7.91 62.37
CA GLN A 613 25.58 -8.52 61.05
C GLN A 613 24.28 -9.15 60.54
N GLU A 614 23.54 -9.88 61.38
CA GLU A 614 22.23 -10.45 61.00
C GLU A 614 21.20 -9.35 60.69
N GLU A 615 21.18 -8.25 61.46
CA GLU A 615 20.29 -7.11 61.18
C GLU A 615 20.66 -6.38 59.90
N GLU A 616 21.96 -6.20 59.63
CA GLU A 616 22.44 -5.56 58.41
C GLU A 616 22.16 -6.42 57.17
N GLU A 617 22.38 -7.74 57.26
CA GLU A 617 22.07 -8.67 56.17
C GLU A 617 20.56 -8.69 55.87
N LYS A 618 19.71 -8.75 56.91
CA LYS A 618 18.25 -8.62 56.75
C LYS A 618 17.85 -7.28 56.14
N ARG A 619 18.49 -6.17 56.53
CA ARG A 619 18.25 -4.86 55.90
C ARG A 619 18.62 -4.86 54.42
N GLN A 620 19.77 -5.43 54.07
CA GLN A 620 20.22 -5.49 52.67
C GLN A 620 19.32 -6.41 51.84
N GLU A 621 18.88 -7.54 52.39
CA GLU A 621 17.94 -8.46 51.73
C GLU A 621 16.58 -7.80 51.52
N LEU A 622 16.02 -7.16 52.55
CA LEU A 622 14.76 -6.42 52.46
C LEU A 622 14.84 -5.30 51.42
N LYS A 623 15.96 -4.58 51.38
CA LYS A 623 16.20 -3.53 50.38
C LYS A 623 16.24 -4.08 48.96
N ARG A 624 16.90 -5.22 48.72
CA ARG A 624 16.92 -5.89 47.40
C ARG A 624 15.52 -6.34 46.99
N LEU A 625 14.73 -6.87 47.92
CA LEU A 625 13.34 -7.29 47.67
C LEU A 625 12.39 -6.10 47.42
N GLU A 626 12.57 -4.99 48.13
CA GLU A 626 11.84 -3.75 47.88
C GLU A 626 12.19 -3.18 46.50
N GLU A 627 13.47 -3.19 46.12
CA GLU A 627 13.93 -2.74 44.80
C GLU A 627 13.37 -3.61 43.66
N THR A 628 13.34 -4.93 43.81
CA THR A 628 12.70 -5.82 42.81
C THR A 628 11.20 -5.62 42.75
N ARG A 629 10.51 -5.47 43.90
CA ARG A 629 9.07 -5.18 43.96
C ARG A 629 8.73 -3.88 43.25
N ILE A 630 9.45 -2.80 43.54
CA ILE A 630 9.27 -1.49 42.90
C ILE A 630 9.52 -1.58 41.40
N PHE A 631 10.51 -2.35 40.96
CA PHE A 631 10.78 -2.56 39.54
C PHE A 631 9.61 -3.28 38.84
N GLU A 632 9.13 -4.39 39.40
CA GLU A 632 8.00 -5.14 38.84
C GLU A 632 6.70 -4.34 38.83
N GLU A 633 6.44 -3.56 39.88
CA GLU A 633 5.27 -2.67 39.98
C GLU A 633 5.32 -1.55 38.93
N LYS A 634 6.51 -0.97 38.71
CA LYS A 634 6.72 0.01 37.62
C LYS A 634 6.52 -0.61 36.25
N GLU A 635 7.01 -1.83 36.01
CA GLU A 635 6.78 -2.53 34.74
C GLU A 635 5.29 -2.80 34.49
N LEU A 636 4.56 -3.28 35.51
CA LEU A 636 3.12 -3.51 35.42
C LEU A 636 2.36 -2.21 35.16
N LYS A 637 2.71 -1.12 35.86
CA LYS A 637 2.08 0.19 35.63
C LYS A 637 2.32 0.70 34.21
N ARG A 638 3.54 0.58 33.68
CA ARG A 638 3.84 0.94 32.28
C ARG A 638 3.04 0.10 31.29
N LEU A 639 2.91 -1.20 31.54
CA LEU A 639 2.12 -2.10 30.70
C LEU A 639 0.63 -1.70 30.71
N HIS A 640 0.10 -1.37 31.88
CA HIS A 640 -1.27 -0.90 32.05
C HIS A 640 -1.53 0.42 31.30
N GLU A 641 -0.63 1.39 31.42
CA GLU A 641 -0.70 2.66 30.67
C GLU A 641 -0.59 2.43 29.15
N GLU A 642 0.24 1.49 28.70
CA GLU A 642 0.32 1.12 27.28
C GLU A 642 -0.97 0.46 26.78
N ASN A 643 -1.58 -0.41 27.58
CA ASN A 643 -2.86 -1.05 27.28
C ASN A 643 -4.01 -0.01 27.20
N GLN A 644 -4.07 0.94 28.13
CA GLN A 644 -5.05 2.05 28.08
C GLN A 644 -4.92 2.87 26.79
N LYS A 645 -3.69 3.23 26.40
CA LYS A 645 -3.44 3.96 25.14
C LYS A 645 -3.88 3.16 23.91
N ARG A 646 -3.71 1.84 23.94
CA ARG A 646 -4.18 0.95 22.86
C ARG A 646 -5.71 0.88 22.81
N GLU A 647 -6.38 0.87 23.96
CA GLU A 647 -7.86 0.93 24.04
C GLU A 647 -8.42 2.25 23.51
N GLU A 648 -7.79 3.38 23.86
CA GLU A 648 -8.19 4.69 23.32
C GLU A 648 -8.04 4.73 21.79
N LEU A 649 -6.90 4.24 21.27
CA LEU A 649 -6.68 4.14 19.83
C LEU A 649 -7.71 3.23 19.15
N GLN A 650 -8.11 2.15 19.82
CA GLN A 650 -9.18 1.28 19.31
C GLN A 650 -10.52 2.01 19.26
N ARG A 651 -10.93 2.70 20.33
CA ARG A 651 -12.16 3.48 20.33
C ARG A 651 -12.16 4.56 19.24
N GLN A 652 -11.00 5.16 18.95
CA GLN A 652 -10.86 6.09 17.82
C GLN A 652 -11.09 5.40 16.47
N ARG A 653 -10.51 4.21 16.26
CA ARG A 653 -10.71 3.43 15.02
C ARG A 653 -12.15 2.96 14.86
N GLU A 654 -12.80 2.51 15.93
CA GLU A 654 -14.21 2.12 15.93
C GLU A 654 -15.12 3.30 15.55
N ARG A 655 -14.82 4.51 16.06
CA ARG A 655 -15.51 5.73 15.64
C ARG A 655 -15.29 6.04 14.16
N GLU A 656 -14.07 5.89 13.64
CA GLU A 656 -13.79 6.12 12.22
C GLU A 656 -14.55 5.12 11.34
N ILE A 657 -14.57 3.83 11.70
CA ILE A 657 -15.31 2.80 10.99
C ILE A 657 -16.82 3.12 11.01
N ALA A 658 -17.38 3.44 12.17
CA ALA A 658 -18.79 3.80 12.30
C ALA A 658 -19.16 5.05 11.49
N GLN A 659 -18.28 6.06 11.45
CA GLN A 659 -18.46 7.25 10.62
C GLN A 659 -18.47 6.91 9.12
N ARG A 660 -17.56 6.05 8.67
CA ARG A 660 -17.50 5.60 7.26
C ARG A 660 -18.72 4.78 6.86
N GLU A 661 -19.16 3.85 7.71
CA GLU A 661 -20.38 3.05 7.47
C GLU A 661 -21.63 3.93 7.44
N ALA A 662 -21.74 4.92 8.33
CA ALA A 662 -22.86 5.87 8.31
C ALA A 662 -22.84 6.75 7.05
N LEU A 663 -21.66 7.17 6.58
CA LEU A 663 -21.52 7.95 5.36
C LEU A 663 -21.88 7.12 4.12
N GLU A 664 -21.46 5.85 4.06
CA GLU A 664 -21.83 4.93 2.98
C GLU A 664 -23.34 4.70 2.94
N LYS A 665 -23.97 4.50 4.10
CA LYS A 665 -25.43 4.36 4.20
C LYS A 665 -26.16 5.59 3.67
N LYS A 666 -25.71 6.80 4.04
CA LYS A 666 -26.28 8.05 3.51
C LYS A 666 -26.12 8.15 2.00
N LEU A 667 -24.95 7.79 1.47
CA LEU A 667 -24.69 7.83 0.04
C LEU A 667 -25.61 6.85 -0.71
N ALA A 668 -25.81 5.64 -0.18
CA ALA A 668 -26.72 4.65 -0.74
C ALA A 668 -28.18 5.10 -0.69
N GLU A 669 -28.61 5.77 0.38
CA GLU A 669 -29.95 6.36 0.49
C GLU A 669 -30.16 7.48 -0.55
N GLU A 670 -29.16 8.35 -0.77
CA GLU A 670 -29.22 9.38 -1.81
C GLU A 670 -29.21 8.80 -3.23
N GLU A 671 -28.36 7.81 -3.50
CA GLU A 671 -28.35 7.11 -4.80
C GLU A 671 -29.70 6.43 -5.09
N ALA A 672 -30.33 5.82 -4.08
CA ALA A 672 -31.66 5.24 -4.23
C ALA A 672 -32.75 6.30 -4.46
N ARG A 673 -32.62 7.49 -3.86
CA ARG A 673 -33.53 8.63 -4.11
C ARG A 673 -33.40 9.11 -5.55
N LEU A 674 -32.17 9.39 -6.00
CA LEU A 674 -31.88 9.85 -7.36
C LEU A 674 -32.30 8.81 -8.41
N ALA A 675 -32.10 7.52 -8.17
CA ALA A 675 -32.54 6.46 -9.08
C ALA A 675 -34.07 6.43 -9.27
N LYS A 676 -34.84 6.69 -8.20
CA LYS A 676 -36.30 6.82 -8.29
C LYS A 676 -36.73 8.04 -9.09
N GLU A 677 -36.05 9.16 -8.88
CA GLU A 677 -36.31 10.42 -9.58
C GLU A 677 -36.03 10.28 -11.09
N VAL A 678 -34.85 9.78 -11.46
CA VAL A 678 -34.50 9.50 -12.86
C VAL A 678 -35.47 8.51 -13.50
N SER A 679 -35.86 7.43 -12.80
CA SER A 679 -36.85 6.48 -13.33
C SER A 679 -38.24 7.10 -13.52
N ALA A 680 -38.64 8.06 -12.67
CA ALA A 680 -39.90 8.78 -12.82
C ALA A 680 -39.84 9.75 -14.02
N GLU A 681 -38.74 10.48 -14.19
CA GLU A 681 -38.51 11.35 -15.35
C GLU A 681 -38.48 10.57 -16.67
N GLU A 682 -37.78 9.43 -16.72
CA GLU A 682 -37.75 8.57 -17.90
C GLU A 682 -39.14 8.08 -18.30
N ARG A 683 -40.00 7.74 -17.32
CA ARG A 683 -41.40 7.34 -17.58
C ARG A 683 -42.21 8.51 -18.15
N GLU A 684 -42.00 9.71 -17.64
CA GLU A 684 -42.70 10.90 -18.11
C GLU A 684 -42.25 11.32 -19.52
N VAL A 685 -40.95 11.27 -19.81
CA VAL A 685 -40.40 11.50 -21.16
C VAL A 685 -40.97 10.47 -22.14
N LYS A 686 -41.01 9.19 -21.75
CA LYS A 686 -41.60 8.13 -22.57
C LYS A 686 -43.08 8.40 -22.86
N ARG A 687 -43.85 8.82 -21.85
CA ARG A 687 -45.28 9.16 -22.01
C ARG A 687 -45.48 10.31 -23.00
N ARG A 688 -44.68 11.38 -22.89
CA ARG A 688 -44.72 12.52 -23.83
C ARG A 688 -44.39 12.10 -25.25
N LEU A 689 -43.35 11.29 -25.43
CA LEU A 689 -42.99 10.78 -26.76
C LEU A 689 -44.10 9.90 -27.36
N GLU A 690 -44.75 9.06 -26.55
CA GLU A 690 -45.90 8.27 -26.99
C GLU A 690 -47.14 9.14 -27.33
N GLU A 691 -47.33 10.27 -26.66
CA GLU A 691 -48.36 11.26 -27.01
C GLU A 691 -48.03 11.98 -28.33
N ASP A 692 -46.77 12.40 -28.52
CA ASP A 692 -46.30 13.06 -29.74
C ASP A 692 -46.40 12.14 -30.97
N ILE A 693 -46.05 10.85 -30.83
CA ILE A 693 -46.19 9.85 -31.90
C ILE A 693 -47.66 9.70 -32.29
N ARG A 694 -48.56 9.59 -31.31
CA ARG A 694 -50.01 9.49 -31.57
C ARG A 694 -50.53 10.73 -32.29
N HIS A 695 -50.15 11.94 -31.84
CA HIS A 695 -50.53 13.17 -32.50
C HIS A 695 -50.00 13.27 -33.94
N ALA A 696 -48.77 12.81 -34.20
CA ALA A 696 -48.20 12.79 -35.54
C ALA A 696 -48.93 11.79 -36.46
N GLU A 697 -49.31 10.62 -35.94
CA GLU A 697 -50.11 9.63 -36.69
C GLU A 697 -51.51 10.15 -37.01
N ASP A 698 -52.19 10.77 -36.05
CA ASP A 698 -53.51 11.38 -36.25
C ASP A 698 -53.46 12.50 -37.29
N ALA A 699 -52.42 13.35 -37.24
CA ALA A 699 -52.21 14.41 -38.24
C ALA A 699 -51.95 13.84 -39.64
N ARG A 700 -51.20 12.74 -39.75
CA ARG A 700 -50.97 12.04 -41.03
C ARG A 700 -52.29 11.48 -41.59
N LEU A 701 -53.08 10.81 -40.75
CA LEU A 701 -54.39 10.27 -41.14
C LEU A 701 -55.35 11.37 -41.58
N ALA A 702 -55.37 12.52 -40.90
CA ALA A 702 -56.18 13.67 -41.30
C ALA A 702 -55.75 14.25 -42.66
N LYS A 703 -54.44 14.33 -42.92
CA LYS A 703 -53.91 14.79 -44.21
C LYS A 703 -54.29 13.84 -45.35
N GLU A 704 -54.16 12.53 -45.11
CA GLU A 704 -54.54 11.51 -46.08
C GLU A 704 -56.05 11.54 -46.39
N ALA A 705 -56.89 11.77 -45.38
CA ALA A 705 -58.33 11.92 -45.57
C ALA A 705 -58.68 13.16 -46.41
N LEU A 706 -57.98 14.28 -46.22
CA LEU A 706 -58.14 15.49 -47.04
C LEU A 706 -57.73 15.27 -48.49
N GLU A 707 -56.62 14.57 -48.74
CA GLU A 707 -56.17 14.24 -50.09
C GLU A 707 -57.18 13.34 -50.82
N ARG A 708 -57.68 12.28 -50.15
CA ARG A 708 -58.74 11.41 -50.71
C ARG A 708 -60.01 12.19 -51.04
N ALA A 709 -60.47 13.08 -50.16
CA ALA A 709 -61.64 13.91 -50.42
C ALA A 709 -61.44 14.85 -51.62
N ALA A 710 -60.23 15.38 -51.82
CA ALA A 710 -59.89 16.21 -52.97
C ALA A 710 -59.87 15.41 -54.28
N GLU A 711 -59.40 14.16 -54.27
CA GLU A 711 -59.45 13.28 -55.44
C GLU A 711 -60.89 12.89 -55.82
N GLU A 712 -61.72 12.55 -54.82
CA GLU A 712 -63.14 12.26 -55.04
C GLU A 712 -63.89 13.46 -55.63
N ALA A 713 -63.60 14.68 -55.17
CA ALA A 713 -64.16 15.91 -55.72
C ALA A 713 -63.78 16.12 -57.20
N LYS A 714 -62.51 15.88 -57.56
CA LYS A 714 -62.03 15.97 -58.96
C LYS A 714 -62.70 14.93 -59.86
N ALA A 715 -62.85 13.70 -59.37
CA ALA A 715 -63.54 12.63 -60.10
C ALA A 715 -65.03 12.96 -60.33
N ALA A 716 -65.71 13.52 -59.32
CA ALA A 716 -67.08 13.98 -59.45
C ALA A 716 -67.23 15.11 -60.48
N GLU A 717 -66.29 16.05 -60.54
CA GLU A 717 -66.28 17.12 -61.54
C GLU A 717 -66.07 16.58 -62.96
N GLN A 718 -65.11 15.68 -63.17
CA GLN A 718 -64.89 15.03 -64.46
C GLN A 718 -66.14 14.29 -64.96
N LYS A 719 -66.82 13.57 -64.05
CA LYS A 719 -68.06 12.87 -64.38
C LYS A 719 -69.15 13.85 -64.85
N ARG A 720 -69.33 14.98 -64.16
CA ARG A 720 -70.29 16.03 -64.56
C ARG A 720 -69.96 16.58 -65.96
N ARG A 721 -68.69 16.85 -66.24
CA ARG A 721 -68.25 17.33 -67.57
C ARG A 721 -68.58 16.32 -68.67
N LEU A 722 -68.30 15.04 -68.45
CA LEU A 722 -68.63 13.97 -69.41
C LEU A 722 -70.14 13.85 -69.63
N GLU A 723 -70.94 13.93 -68.59
CA GLU A 723 -72.41 13.91 -68.70
C GLU A 723 -72.95 15.11 -69.49
N THR A 724 -72.40 16.31 -69.29
CA THR A 724 -72.79 17.49 -70.06
C THR A 724 -72.41 17.38 -71.54
N ALA A 725 -71.21 16.88 -71.85
CA ALA A 725 -70.76 16.67 -73.23
C ALA A 725 -71.63 15.64 -73.96
N LYS A 726 -72.05 14.58 -73.26
CA LYS A 726 -72.95 13.56 -73.83
C LYS A 726 -74.31 14.13 -74.20
N LYS A 727 -74.92 14.97 -73.35
CA LYS A 727 -76.21 15.61 -73.63
C LYS A 727 -76.16 16.48 -74.90
N LEU A 728 -75.11 17.28 -75.04
CA LEU A 728 -74.91 18.13 -76.24
C LEU A 728 -74.77 17.30 -77.51
N ALA A 729 -74.03 16.18 -77.45
CA ALA A 729 -73.89 15.28 -78.60
C ALA A 729 -75.22 14.60 -78.98
N ASP A 730 -76.01 14.18 -77.99
CA ASP A 730 -77.33 13.59 -78.22
C ASP A 730 -78.33 14.60 -78.85
N GLU A 731 -78.27 15.86 -78.43
CA GLU A 731 -79.06 16.97 -79.02
C GLU A 731 -78.67 17.25 -80.48
N GLU A 732 -77.39 17.25 -80.81
CA GLU A 732 -76.91 17.44 -82.19
C GLU A 732 -77.40 16.31 -83.12
N VAL A 733 -77.38 15.07 -82.64
CA VAL A 733 -77.89 13.91 -83.37
C VAL A 733 -79.40 14.02 -83.59
N GLN A 734 -80.16 14.43 -82.57
CA GLN A 734 -81.60 14.69 -82.67
C GLN A 734 -81.92 15.73 -83.75
N ALA A 735 -81.24 16.88 -83.73
CA ALA A 735 -81.44 17.95 -84.70
C ALA A 735 -81.16 17.48 -86.15
N LYS A 736 -80.09 16.70 -86.36
CA LYS A 736 -79.79 16.10 -87.67
C LYS A 736 -80.88 15.12 -88.12
N LEU A 737 -81.46 14.36 -87.21
CA LEU A 737 -82.52 13.39 -87.49
C LEU A 737 -83.83 14.10 -87.88
N GLU A 738 -84.14 15.22 -87.23
CA GLU A 738 -85.34 16.01 -87.49
C GLU A 738 -85.26 16.71 -88.86
N LYS A 739 -84.10 17.29 -89.21
CA LYS A 739 -83.86 17.84 -90.55
C LYS A 739 -84.09 16.79 -91.64
N LYS A 740 -83.57 15.57 -91.45
CA LYS A 740 -83.80 14.45 -92.38
C LYS A 740 -85.29 14.06 -92.48
N ARG A 741 -86.07 14.18 -91.40
CA ARG A 741 -87.52 13.93 -91.43
C ARG A 741 -88.26 15.00 -92.25
N GLN A 742 -87.88 16.26 -92.13
CA GLN A 742 -88.44 17.37 -92.90
C GLN A 742 -88.14 17.24 -94.40
N ASP A 743 -86.87 17.00 -94.77
CA ASP A 743 -86.46 16.76 -96.16
C ASP A 743 -87.16 15.54 -96.78
N TYR A 744 -87.52 14.57 -95.94
CA TYR A 744 -88.26 13.40 -96.36
C TYR A 744 -89.74 13.71 -96.58
N ALA A 745 -90.39 14.47 -95.67
CA ALA A 745 -91.77 14.89 -95.83
C ALA A 745 -91.98 15.71 -97.12
N ASN A 746 -91.07 16.65 -97.39
CA ASN A 746 -91.11 17.49 -98.60
C ASN A 746 -90.98 16.67 -99.90
N ARG A 747 -90.18 15.60 -99.89
CA ARG A 747 -90.04 14.69 -101.05
C ARG A 747 -91.30 13.86 -101.30
N ILE A 748 -92.05 13.51 -100.25
CA ILE A 748 -93.28 12.73 -100.38
C ILE A 748 -94.44 13.59 -100.91
N SER A 749 -94.55 14.85 -100.46
CA SER A 749 -95.60 15.78 -100.91
C SER A 749 -95.47 16.18 -102.39
N ALA A 750 -94.32 15.97 -103.02
CA ALA A 750 -94.07 16.27 -104.43
C ALA A 750 -94.57 15.18 -105.41
N LEU A 751 -95.06 14.04 -104.92
CA LEU A 751 -95.57 12.92 -105.75
C LEU A 751 -97.09 13.05 -106.01
N SER A 752 -97.55 12.53 -107.14
CA SER A 752 -98.98 12.39 -107.49
C SER A 752 -99.74 11.56 -106.44
N PRO A 753 -101.03 11.84 -106.13
CA PRO A 753 -101.79 11.14 -105.09
C PRO A 753 -101.83 9.60 -105.22
N GLU A 754 -101.79 9.08 -106.45
CA GLU A 754 -101.73 7.63 -106.70
C GLU A 754 -100.35 7.03 -106.35
N ASP A 755 -99.28 7.77 -106.65
CA ASP A 755 -97.91 7.37 -106.34
C ASP A 755 -97.58 7.49 -104.85
N GLN A 756 -98.18 8.46 -104.15
CA GLN A 756 -98.09 8.57 -102.69
C GLN A 756 -98.67 7.33 -102.00
N LYS A 757 -99.83 6.82 -102.46
CA LYS A 757 -100.45 5.61 -101.92
C LYS A 757 -99.57 4.37 -102.15
N LYS A 758 -99.09 4.17 -103.39
CA LYS A 758 -98.15 3.07 -103.72
C LYS A 758 -96.87 3.13 -102.90
N PHE A 759 -96.31 4.33 -102.70
CA PHE A 759 -95.08 4.51 -101.94
C PHE A 759 -95.28 4.22 -100.44
N ILE A 760 -96.40 4.67 -99.85
CA ILE A 760 -96.76 4.37 -98.46
C ILE A 760 -96.96 2.86 -98.28
N GLU A 761 -97.62 2.20 -99.22
CA GLU A 761 -97.85 0.74 -99.18
C GLU A 761 -96.53 -0.05 -99.30
N MET A 762 -95.69 0.29 -100.28
CA MET A 762 -94.33 -0.27 -100.44
C MET A 762 -93.48 -0.08 -99.18
N ARG A 763 -93.58 1.10 -98.54
CA ARG A 763 -92.86 1.37 -97.30
C ARG A 763 -93.41 0.57 -96.12
N LYS A 764 -94.73 0.40 -96.00
CA LYS A 764 -95.33 -0.49 -94.98
C LYS A 764 -94.80 -1.91 -95.15
N ARG A 765 -94.75 -2.42 -96.38
CA ARG A 765 -94.18 -3.73 -96.71
C ARG A 765 -92.69 -3.83 -96.36
N ARG A 766 -91.88 -2.83 -96.73
CA ARG A 766 -90.45 -2.77 -96.38
C ARG A 766 -90.20 -2.66 -94.89
N LYS A 767 -91.02 -1.89 -94.17
CA LYS A 767 -90.95 -1.74 -92.70
C LYS A 767 -91.29 -3.07 -92.03
N GLN A 768 -92.36 -3.73 -92.44
CA GLN A 768 -92.72 -5.07 -91.95
C GLN A 768 -91.60 -6.08 -92.19
N LEU A 769 -91.01 -6.10 -93.39
CA LEU A 769 -89.89 -6.99 -93.71
C LEU A 769 -88.63 -6.68 -92.86
N LYS A 770 -88.35 -5.40 -92.61
CA LYS A 770 -87.21 -4.97 -91.77
C LYS A 770 -87.43 -5.33 -90.31
N GLU A 771 -88.63 -5.10 -89.77
CA GLU A 771 -89.00 -5.48 -88.41
C GLU A 771 -88.95 -7.00 -88.22
N GLN A 772 -89.37 -7.77 -89.23
CA GLN A 772 -89.24 -9.23 -89.23
C GLN A 772 -87.77 -9.66 -89.18
N LYS A 773 -86.91 -9.09 -90.04
CA LYS A 773 -85.45 -9.35 -90.00
C LYS A 773 -84.79 -8.93 -88.69
N GLU A 774 -85.18 -7.79 -88.11
CA GLU A 774 -84.65 -7.35 -86.81
C GLU A 774 -85.09 -8.25 -85.66
N ARG A 775 -86.34 -8.76 -85.69
CA ARG A 775 -86.81 -9.77 -84.73
C ARG A 775 -86.00 -11.06 -84.85
N GLU A 776 -85.81 -11.58 -86.06
CA GLU A 776 -84.97 -12.76 -86.30
C GLU A 776 -83.52 -12.54 -85.83
N ASN A 777 -82.93 -11.37 -86.09
CA ASN A 777 -81.58 -11.07 -85.63
C ASN A 777 -81.48 -10.89 -84.11
N ARG A 778 -82.49 -10.27 -83.47
CA ARG A 778 -82.55 -10.18 -82.00
C ARG A 778 -82.71 -11.57 -81.39
N GLU A 779 -83.51 -12.44 -81.99
CA GLU A 779 -83.66 -13.82 -81.57
C GLU A 779 -82.33 -14.59 -81.71
N LYS A 780 -81.61 -14.42 -82.82
CA LYS A 780 -80.25 -14.97 -82.99
C LYS A 780 -79.27 -14.42 -81.95
N LYS A 781 -79.33 -13.13 -81.61
CA LYS A 781 -78.47 -12.50 -80.60
C LYS A 781 -78.80 -12.99 -79.18
N LEU A 782 -80.08 -13.14 -78.85
CA LEU A 782 -80.55 -13.75 -77.61
C LEU A 782 -80.10 -15.21 -77.50
N LYS A 783 -80.21 -16.00 -78.58
CA LYS A 783 -79.68 -17.36 -78.63
C LYS A 783 -78.16 -17.41 -78.40
N ARG A 784 -77.39 -16.45 -78.93
CA ARG A 784 -75.95 -16.32 -78.67
C ARG A 784 -75.62 -15.93 -77.23
N ILE A 785 -76.38 -15.01 -76.62
CA ILE A 785 -76.18 -14.63 -75.21
C ILE A 785 -76.58 -15.79 -74.29
N GLN A 786 -77.68 -16.49 -74.57
CA GLN A 786 -78.07 -17.71 -73.85
C GLN A 786 -77.04 -18.83 -73.99
N HIS A 787 -76.39 -18.96 -75.15
CA HIS A 787 -75.28 -19.89 -75.36
C HIS A 787 -74.02 -19.47 -74.60
N ALA A 788 -73.69 -18.18 -74.58
CA ALA A 788 -72.54 -17.66 -73.83
C ALA A 788 -72.72 -17.77 -72.31
N MET A 789 -73.93 -17.57 -71.79
CA MET A 789 -74.22 -17.83 -70.38
C MET A 789 -74.11 -19.31 -70.04
N ARG A 790 -74.60 -20.21 -70.91
CA ARG A 790 -74.43 -21.67 -70.73
C ARG A 790 -72.98 -22.15 -70.75
N LEU A 791 -72.07 -21.41 -71.39
CA LEU A 791 -70.63 -21.74 -71.42
C LEU A 791 -69.86 -21.19 -70.21
N ASN A 792 -70.46 -20.27 -69.43
CA ASN A 792 -69.84 -19.68 -68.24
C ASN A 792 -70.31 -20.36 -66.93
N ASP A 793 -71.20 -21.35 -66.99
CA ASP A 793 -71.66 -22.13 -65.82
C ASP A 793 -70.82 -23.43 -65.62
N ASP A 794 -69.82 -23.69 -66.47
CA ASP A 794 -68.88 -24.84 -66.39
C ASP A 794 -67.42 -24.41 -66.03
N GLU A 795 -67.20 -23.17 -65.58
CA GLU A 795 -66.00 -22.69 -64.86
C GLU A 795 -66.41 -22.16 -63.48
#